data_AF-A0A9D6EVU2-F1
#
_entry.id   AF-A0A9D6EVU2-F1
#
_cell.length_a   1.000
_cell.length_b   1.000
_cell.length_c   1.000
_cell.angle_alpha   90.00
_cell.angle_beta   90.00
_cell.angle_gamma   90.00
#
_symmetry.space_group_name_H-M   'P 1'
#
loop_
_entity.id
_entity.type
_entity.pdbx_description
1 polymer ?
#
loop_
_entity_poly.entity_id
_entity_poly.type
_entity_poly.pdbx_seq_one_letter_code
_entity_poly.pdbx_strand_id
1 'polypeptide(L)'
;MMETQDVDTISFSHWQRLKNLLSRHRLLFLAVGCFFFVTMVFLLLSKQSLPQKPSPDSIPIPSEISPTIGPPPQVYFETYENTASLPVIPDTMYAYTLKKNYSQEEIVSFGQRLSLSEIQSSTNALVVLKNVKNPDSLGMLTFYPQTGGFSYQSFVGIPLEQPIQALLFSLGITDDTVSCPITYKKKDSPGFTFVECHRDWDLAGLPILSALGVVNAPEDQPLSSLAVGVTSLSTIEDENIINTSTNQDGFARPNDFNTMTVAIDKEGKLLSIASNIRWIASRRIIQQEELLSPQQALQQFIAHKSSLSLTLPAGSGAVDIGKVYPGNLAHAKKATITDYVLTYLENHPTVVQTNLVPMYLIRGTALLNSGYTVRFTETIPALADGTTSLLSLTRVGEVAGDSIELGSFVPVTPTATPQPTLPAGITPSPTVTSTPETTPHPTNTLYPGQPTPTPTPKKCTYASIEKYLNPIWDLGFGMGRVGLHVVTTTHKALWYLPWPPEYQLPTVDELLDQVHKTVPDYTQPLVSAETVAKMMSDEPHCPIRLSVTSPTLFIYAQAYTNVAIEPGLLPIYSDPPISKENIWNVAIQENKSLKVGEFIRDFLYYEYESKEFTKPDTSWIIPKSQLAKFVQDISQKLALLPLEEERLLFELRHASFDIDSDYLFIGLISEDEVNNKLPLKITPRPDNLYRLHFFVSSEISPNPENPTLAPINRSQFMILELGAVKG
;
A
#
# COMPACT_ATOMS: atom_id res chain seq x y z
N MET A 1 53.10 55.65 -87.86
CA MET A 1 53.49 57.00 -87.40
C MET A 1 52.63 57.27 -86.17
N MET A 2 53.20 57.11 -84.97
CA MET A 2 53.72 58.20 -84.09
C MET A 2 52.54 59.04 -83.56
N GLU A 3 52.32 59.30 -82.27
CA GLU A 3 53.22 59.51 -81.12
C GLU A 3 52.39 59.58 -79.81
N THR A 4 53.09 59.68 -78.68
CA THR A 4 52.76 59.43 -77.26
C THR A 4 52.39 60.65 -76.39
N GLN A 5 52.01 60.37 -75.12
CA GLN A 5 52.01 61.14 -73.85
C GLN A 5 50.66 61.74 -73.35
N ASP A 6 50.12 61.32 -72.18
CA ASP A 6 50.52 61.57 -70.75
C ASP A 6 50.32 63.06 -70.35
N VAL A 7 49.76 63.54 -69.22
CA VAL A 7 49.52 63.12 -67.81
C VAL A 7 48.58 64.23 -67.23
N ASP A 8 47.61 64.04 -66.31
CA ASP A 8 47.83 63.96 -64.86
C ASP A 8 46.58 63.62 -64.03
N THR A 9 46.82 62.92 -62.93
CA THR A 9 45.86 62.38 -61.96
C THR A 9 45.88 63.17 -60.65
N ILE A 10 44.71 63.45 -60.04
CA ILE A 10 44.60 63.71 -58.60
C ILE A 10 43.55 62.76 -57.99
N SER A 11 44.04 61.86 -57.14
CA SER A 11 43.23 60.96 -56.31
C SER A 11 42.73 61.68 -55.06
N PHE A 12 41.43 61.58 -54.75
CA PHE A 12 40.93 61.74 -53.39
C PHE A 12 40.37 60.41 -52.88
N SER A 13 40.92 59.95 -51.76
CA SER A 13 40.78 58.60 -51.24
C SER A 13 39.37 58.28 -50.73
N HIS A 14 38.89 57.09 -51.08
CA HIS A 14 37.67 56.44 -50.57
C HIS A 14 37.63 56.30 -49.03
N TRP A 15 38.75 56.51 -48.34
CA TRP A 15 38.90 56.31 -46.90
C TRP A 15 38.22 57.37 -46.03
N GLN A 16 38.01 58.59 -46.52
CA GLN A 16 37.30 59.62 -45.74
C GLN A 16 35.78 59.41 -45.68
N ARG A 17 35.17 58.73 -46.66
CA ARG A 17 33.74 58.39 -46.62
C ARG A 17 33.43 57.26 -45.64
N LEU A 18 34.34 56.29 -45.46
CA LEU A 18 34.15 55.18 -44.51
C LEU A 18 34.28 55.61 -43.03
N LYS A 19 35.14 56.59 -42.70
CA LYS A 19 35.28 57.08 -41.32
C LYS A 19 34.01 57.76 -40.78
N ASN A 20 33.21 58.39 -41.65
CA ASN A 20 31.94 59.01 -41.25
C ASN A 20 30.77 58.02 -41.08
N LEU A 21 30.85 56.81 -41.66
CA LEU A 21 29.86 55.75 -41.49
C LEU A 21 30.03 55.01 -40.14
N LEU A 22 31.27 54.77 -39.73
CA LEU A 22 31.58 54.14 -38.43
C LEU A 22 31.15 55.00 -37.22
N SER A 23 31.22 56.32 -37.36
CA SER A 23 30.75 57.27 -36.34
C SER A 23 29.23 57.19 -36.13
N ARG A 24 28.46 57.10 -37.21
CA ARG A 24 26.99 57.07 -37.16
C ARG A 24 26.45 55.77 -36.58
N HIS A 25 27.10 54.64 -36.84
CA HIS A 25 26.70 53.36 -36.25
C HIS A 25 27.03 53.29 -34.76
N ARG A 26 28.16 53.83 -34.30
CA ARG A 26 28.46 53.91 -32.87
C ARG A 26 27.45 54.77 -32.10
N LEU A 27 27.02 55.88 -32.68
CA LEU A 27 25.97 56.73 -32.12
C LEU A 27 24.62 56.02 -32.07
N LEU A 28 24.28 55.24 -33.11
CA LEU A 28 23.06 54.44 -33.14
C LEU A 28 23.07 53.33 -32.08
N PHE A 29 24.18 52.60 -31.93
CA PHE A 29 24.30 51.56 -30.90
C PHE A 29 24.28 52.11 -29.47
N LEU A 30 24.88 53.28 -29.24
CA LEU A 30 24.78 53.98 -27.97
C LEU A 30 23.35 54.45 -27.67
N ALA A 31 22.64 54.96 -28.67
CA ALA A 31 21.24 55.37 -28.51
C ALA A 31 20.33 54.18 -28.21
N VAL A 32 20.51 53.05 -28.92
CA VAL A 32 19.75 51.81 -28.69
C VAL A 32 20.09 51.22 -27.32
N GLY A 33 21.36 51.19 -26.94
CA GLY A 33 21.80 50.73 -25.62
C GLY A 33 21.23 51.57 -24.48
N CYS A 34 21.27 52.90 -24.60
CA CYS A 34 20.63 53.80 -23.64
C CYS A 34 19.11 53.61 -23.60
N PHE A 35 18.46 53.40 -24.75
CA PHE A 35 17.03 53.14 -24.78
C PHE A 35 16.69 51.85 -24.02
N PHE A 36 17.42 50.76 -24.27
CA PHE A 36 17.24 49.50 -23.54
C PHE A 36 17.48 49.65 -22.04
N PHE A 37 18.55 50.36 -21.66
CA PHE A 37 18.86 50.60 -20.26
C PHE A 37 17.79 51.44 -19.56
N VAL A 38 17.29 52.49 -20.21
CA VAL A 38 16.19 53.31 -19.69
C VAL A 38 14.90 52.50 -19.59
N THR A 39 14.54 51.68 -20.59
CA THR A 39 13.38 50.78 -20.48
C THR A 39 13.54 49.73 -19.38
N MET A 40 14.74 49.21 -19.16
CA MET A 40 15.00 48.23 -18.10
C MET A 40 14.90 48.88 -16.72
N VAL A 41 15.45 50.08 -16.55
CA VAL A 41 15.32 50.88 -15.33
C VAL A 41 13.86 51.28 -15.10
N PHE A 42 13.12 51.65 -16.15
CA PHE A 42 11.69 51.97 -16.05
C PHE A 42 10.85 50.74 -15.69
N LEU A 43 11.19 49.55 -16.22
CA LEU A 43 10.56 48.28 -15.84
C LEU A 43 10.85 47.92 -14.38
N LEU A 44 12.09 48.13 -13.92
CA LEU A 44 12.49 47.89 -12.52
C LEU A 44 11.80 48.87 -11.55
N LEU A 45 11.70 50.15 -11.92
CA LEU A 45 11.01 51.17 -11.12
C LEU A 45 9.48 51.00 -11.17
N SER A 46 8.91 50.56 -12.29
CA SER A 46 7.46 50.28 -12.40
C SER A 46 6.99 49.09 -11.55
N LYS A 47 7.90 48.20 -11.16
CA LYS A 47 7.61 47.11 -10.20
C LYS A 47 7.54 47.59 -8.75
N GLN A 48 7.99 48.81 -8.43
CA GLN A 48 8.06 49.29 -7.05
C GLN A 48 6.86 50.14 -6.61
N SER A 49 5.86 50.41 -7.46
CA SER A 49 4.74 51.29 -7.08
C SER A 49 3.38 50.92 -7.67
N LEU A 50 3.09 49.62 -7.85
CA LEU A 50 1.70 49.21 -7.97
C LEU A 50 1.02 49.40 -6.61
N PRO A 51 -0.02 50.25 -6.48
CA PRO A 51 -0.79 50.33 -5.25
C PRO A 51 -1.33 48.93 -4.96
N GLN A 52 -0.98 48.39 -3.79
CA GLN A 52 -1.59 47.16 -3.31
C GLN A 52 -3.10 47.35 -3.35
N LYS A 53 -3.75 46.62 -4.26
CA LYS A 53 -5.18 46.35 -4.17
C LYS A 53 -5.42 45.94 -2.71
N PRO A 54 -6.33 46.60 -1.96
CA PRO A 54 -6.62 46.18 -0.60
C PRO A 54 -6.87 44.68 -0.66
N SER A 55 -6.05 43.93 0.08
CA SER A 55 -6.22 42.51 0.22
C SER A 55 -7.69 42.30 0.54
N PRO A 56 -8.43 41.44 -0.17
CA PRO A 56 -9.66 40.94 0.43
C PRO A 56 -9.24 40.47 1.81
N ASP A 57 -9.89 41.00 2.84
CA ASP A 57 -9.63 40.63 4.24
C ASP A 57 -9.34 39.15 4.24
N SER A 58 -8.11 38.79 4.59
CA SER A 58 -7.66 37.41 4.58
C SER A 58 -8.63 36.70 5.51
N ILE A 59 -9.59 35.97 4.92
CA ILE A 59 -10.42 35.04 5.65
C ILE A 59 -9.41 34.21 6.43
N PRO A 60 -9.43 34.23 7.77
CA PRO A 60 -8.47 33.47 8.56
C PRO A 60 -8.51 32.05 8.03
N ILE A 61 -7.40 31.58 7.45
CA ILE A 61 -7.26 30.18 7.09
C ILE A 61 -7.42 29.45 8.43
N PRO A 62 -8.49 28.65 8.62
CA PRO A 62 -8.70 27.97 9.88
C PRO A 62 -7.44 27.16 10.18
N SER A 63 -6.89 27.34 11.38
CA SER A 63 -5.75 26.56 11.85
C SER A 63 -5.97 25.09 11.53
N GLU A 64 -5.01 24.47 10.86
CA GLU A 64 -5.05 23.08 10.40
C GLU A 64 -5.42 22.18 11.59
N ILE A 65 -6.62 21.60 11.56
CA ILE A 65 -7.13 20.76 12.63
C ILE A 65 -6.49 19.38 12.44
N SER A 66 -5.41 19.09 13.19
CA SER A 66 -4.82 17.76 13.21
C SER A 66 -5.80 16.76 13.84
N PRO A 67 -6.19 15.66 13.15
CA PRO A 67 -7.06 14.65 13.72
C PRO A 67 -6.37 14.01 14.94
N THR A 68 -7.06 13.98 16.07
CA THR A 68 -6.59 13.38 17.33
C THR A 68 -7.00 11.91 17.35
N ILE A 69 -6.06 10.99 17.59
CA ILE A 69 -6.32 9.55 17.66
C ILE A 69 -6.64 9.19 19.12
N GLY A 70 -7.92 9.03 19.42
CA GLY A 70 -8.42 8.71 20.75
C GLY A 70 -9.34 7.48 20.78
N PRO A 71 -9.74 7.02 21.99
CA PRO A 71 -10.88 6.11 22.10
C PRO A 71 -12.13 6.77 21.51
N PRO A 72 -13.07 6.00 20.93
CA PRO A 72 -14.34 6.55 20.44
C PRO A 72 -15.01 7.40 21.53
N PRO A 73 -15.67 8.52 21.19
CA PRO A 73 -16.44 9.29 22.15
C PRO A 73 -17.49 8.41 22.83
N GLN A 74 -17.59 8.53 24.16
CA GLN A 74 -18.69 7.89 24.89
C GLN A 74 -20.01 8.55 24.49
N VAL A 75 -21.06 7.76 24.28
CA VAL A 75 -22.37 8.27 23.87
C VAL A 75 -23.32 8.25 25.06
N TYR A 76 -23.92 9.40 25.34
CA TYR A 76 -24.93 9.52 26.39
C TYR A 76 -26.04 10.48 25.95
N PHE A 77 -27.18 9.92 25.56
CA PHE A 77 -28.36 10.70 25.22
C PHE A 77 -29.46 10.45 26.26
N GLU A 78 -30.00 11.52 26.85
CA GLU A 78 -30.97 11.39 27.96
C GLU A 78 -32.30 10.78 27.52
N THR A 79 -32.72 11.06 26.28
CA THR A 79 -33.95 10.52 25.69
C THR A 79 -33.77 10.21 24.21
N TYR A 80 -34.59 9.28 23.72
CA TYR A 80 -34.61 8.88 22.31
C TYR A 80 -36.01 9.04 21.74
N GLU A 81 -36.10 9.59 20.53
CA GLU A 81 -37.29 9.52 19.69
C GLU A 81 -37.06 8.51 18.58
N ASN A 82 -37.90 7.48 18.52
CA ASN A 82 -37.82 6.49 17.45
C ASN A 82 -38.75 6.86 16.30
N THR A 83 -38.17 7.25 15.15
CA THR A 83 -38.92 7.47 13.91
C THR A 83 -38.81 6.30 12.93
N ALA A 84 -37.94 5.34 13.22
CA ALA A 84 -37.72 4.16 12.38
C ALA A 84 -38.78 3.07 12.64
N SER A 85 -39.10 2.32 11.60
CA SER A 85 -39.88 1.07 11.73
C SER A 85 -39.07 0.02 12.48
N LEU A 86 -39.74 -0.79 13.29
CA LEU A 86 -39.09 -1.93 13.94
C LEU A 86 -38.73 -2.99 12.89
N PRO A 87 -37.54 -3.59 12.95
CA PRO A 87 -37.13 -4.64 12.03
C PRO A 87 -38.01 -5.88 12.17
N VAL A 88 -38.25 -6.56 11.05
CA VAL A 88 -38.94 -7.85 11.02
C VAL A 88 -37.89 -8.95 11.21
N ILE A 89 -38.17 -9.89 12.11
CA ILE A 89 -37.35 -11.09 12.29
C ILE A 89 -37.77 -12.12 11.22
N PRO A 90 -36.86 -12.58 10.34
CA PRO A 90 -37.15 -13.66 9.39
C PRO A 90 -37.46 -14.99 10.09
N ASP A 91 -38.24 -15.84 9.43
CA ASP A 91 -38.61 -17.17 9.95
C ASP A 91 -37.40 -18.10 10.14
N THR A 92 -36.31 -17.86 9.40
CA THR A 92 -35.07 -18.62 9.51
C THR A 92 -33.89 -17.68 9.54
N MET A 93 -33.03 -17.86 10.54
CA MET A 93 -31.77 -17.14 10.67
C MET A 93 -30.68 -18.08 11.13
N TYR A 94 -29.44 -17.69 10.84
CA TYR A 94 -28.28 -18.51 11.13
C TYR A 94 -27.30 -17.81 12.07
N ALA A 95 -26.64 -18.61 12.89
CA ALA A 95 -25.38 -18.23 13.52
C ALA A 95 -24.27 -18.98 12.80
N TYR A 96 -23.30 -18.23 12.26
CA TYR A 96 -22.15 -18.78 11.54
C TYR A 96 -20.91 -18.74 12.43
N THR A 97 -20.16 -19.83 12.42
CA THR A 97 -18.78 -19.86 12.90
C THR A 97 -17.86 -19.70 11.69
N LEU A 98 -17.03 -18.67 11.73
CA LEU A 98 -16.06 -18.36 10.69
C LEU A 98 -14.74 -19.08 10.97
N LYS A 99 -14.10 -19.60 9.92
CA LYS A 99 -12.79 -20.22 10.02
C LYS A 99 -11.72 -19.15 10.23
N LYS A 100 -10.83 -19.42 11.18
CA LYS A 100 -9.65 -18.61 11.52
C LYS A 100 -8.48 -19.54 11.80
N ASN A 101 -7.28 -18.97 11.91
CA ASN A 101 -6.07 -19.68 12.30
C ASN A 101 -5.84 -20.92 11.41
N TYR A 102 -5.76 -20.69 10.10
CA TYR A 102 -5.52 -21.73 9.12
C TYR A 102 -4.16 -22.36 9.36
N SER A 103 -4.12 -23.68 9.43
CA SER A 103 -2.85 -24.41 9.52
C SER A 103 -2.10 -24.33 8.20
N GLN A 104 -0.78 -24.53 8.26
CA GLN A 104 0.03 -24.56 7.05
C GLN A 104 -0.41 -25.68 6.10
N GLU A 105 -0.82 -26.83 6.64
CA GLU A 105 -1.38 -27.95 5.86
C GLU A 105 -2.69 -27.57 5.18
N GLU A 106 -3.58 -26.85 5.86
CA GLU A 106 -4.83 -26.35 5.27
C GLU A 106 -4.55 -25.38 4.12
N ILE A 107 -3.58 -24.48 4.29
CA ILE A 107 -3.18 -23.52 3.24
C ILE A 107 -2.54 -24.24 2.06
N VAL A 108 -1.68 -25.22 2.29
CA VAL A 108 -1.10 -26.06 1.23
C VAL A 108 -2.18 -26.83 0.49
N SER A 109 -3.13 -27.43 1.20
CA SER A 109 -4.27 -28.12 0.58
C SER A 109 -5.13 -27.15 -0.24
N PHE A 110 -5.34 -25.93 0.26
CA PHE A 110 -6.00 -24.87 -0.50
C PHE A 110 -5.23 -24.54 -1.78
N GLY A 111 -3.92 -24.31 -1.69
CA GLY A 111 -3.06 -24.03 -2.84
C GLY A 111 -3.06 -25.16 -3.87
N GLN A 112 -3.07 -26.42 -3.43
CA GLN A 112 -3.05 -27.58 -4.32
C GLN A 112 -4.25 -27.60 -5.26
N ARG A 113 -5.41 -27.11 -4.81
CA ARG A 113 -6.61 -26.95 -5.66
C ARG A 113 -6.42 -25.91 -6.76
N LEU A 114 -5.51 -24.97 -6.56
CA LEU A 114 -5.04 -23.98 -7.53
C LEU A 114 -3.73 -24.41 -8.23
N SER A 115 -3.36 -25.69 -8.12
CA SER A 115 -2.10 -26.26 -8.63
C SER A 115 -0.83 -25.64 -8.03
N LEU A 116 -0.89 -25.14 -6.79
CA LEU A 116 0.23 -24.59 -6.04
C LEU A 116 0.57 -25.48 -4.84
N SER A 117 1.79 -25.96 -4.75
CA SER A 117 2.17 -26.89 -3.67
C SER A 117 3.50 -26.57 -3.01
N GLU A 118 4.29 -25.64 -3.55
CA GLU A 118 5.60 -25.29 -2.99
C GLU A 118 5.46 -24.10 -2.06
N ILE A 119 5.73 -24.31 -0.77
CA ILE A 119 5.79 -23.23 0.22
C ILE A 119 7.06 -22.43 -0.02
N GLN A 120 6.91 -21.16 -0.36
CA GLN A 120 8.01 -20.22 -0.54
C GLN A 120 8.39 -19.55 0.77
N SER A 121 7.41 -19.08 1.53
CA SER A 121 7.59 -18.47 2.85
C SER A 121 6.39 -18.75 3.74
N SER A 122 6.62 -18.76 5.05
CA SER A 122 5.58 -19.02 6.04
C SER A 122 5.93 -18.29 7.33
N THR A 123 5.07 -17.34 7.72
CA THR A 123 5.07 -16.64 9.02
C THR A 123 3.68 -16.77 9.64
N ASN A 124 3.53 -16.32 10.89
CA ASN A 124 2.21 -16.29 11.55
C ASN A 124 1.22 -15.33 10.87
N ALA A 125 1.72 -14.33 10.12
CA ALA A 125 0.91 -13.32 9.46
C ALA A 125 0.66 -13.62 7.97
N LEU A 126 1.55 -14.38 7.33
CA LEU A 126 1.56 -14.56 5.88
C LEU A 126 2.16 -15.91 5.46
N VAL A 127 1.50 -16.61 4.53
CA VAL A 127 2.04 -17.79 3.85
C VAL A 127 2.02 -17.54 2.34
N VAL A 128 3.13 -17.84 1.67
CA VAL A 128 3.24 -17.73 0.22
C VAL A 128 3.48 -19.10 -0.39
N LEU A 129 2.60 -19.52 -1.29
CA LEU A 129 2.75 -20.72 -2.12
C LEU A 129 3.07 -20.34 -3.55
N LYS A 130 3.84 -21.17 -4.25
CA LYS A 130 4.11 -21.02 -5.67
C LYS A 130 4.08 -22.36 -6.40
N ASN A 131 3.98 -22.28 -7.71
CA ASN A 131 4.40 -23.35 -8.60
C ASN A 131 5.19 -22.72 -9.73
N VAL A 132 6.48 -23.02 -9.78
CA VAL A 132 7.41 -22.50 -10.79
C VAL A 132 8.03 -23.59 -11.66
N LYS A 133 7.72 -24.86 -11.35
CA LYS A 133 8.32 -26.04 -11.96
C LYS A 133 7.45 -26.62 -13.06
N ASN A 134 6.13 -26.59 -12.88
CA ASN A 134 5.21 -27.02 -13.92
C ASN A 134 4.86 -25.81 -14.82
N PRO A 135 5.32 -25.78 -16.08
CA PRO A 135 5.01 -24.69 -16.99
C PRO A 135 3.51 -24.53 -17.23
N ASP A 136 2.72 -25.59 -17.07
CA ASP A 136 1.27 -25.59 -17.31
C ASP A 136 0.44 -25.12 -16.10
N SER A 137 1.09 -24.81 -14.98
CA SER A 137 0.40 -24.36 -13.77
C SER A 137 1.21 -23.34 -12.98
N LEU A 138 1.88 -22.43 -13.70
CA LEU A 138 2.67 -21.37 -13.08
C LEU A 138 1.76 -20.39 -12.33
N GLY A 139 2.08 -20.14 -11.06
CA GLY A 139 1.33 -19.18 -10.25
C GLY A 139 1.88 -18.97 -8.85
N MET A 140 1.21 -18.09 -8.12
CA MET A 140 1.53 -17.69 -6.75
C MET A 140 0.23 -17.47 -5.95
N LEU A 141 0.27 -17.80 -4.67
CA LEU A 141 -0.78 -17.52 -3.69
C LEU A 141 -0.14 -16.87 -2.47
N THR A 142 -0.66 -15.72 -2.08
CA THR A 142 -0.40 -15.06 -0.81
C THR A 142 -1.62 -15.25 0.09
N PHE A 143 -1.44 -15.80 1.29
CA PHE A 143 -2.52 -16.19 2.19
C PHE A 143 -2.28 -15.64 3.59
N TYR A 144 -3.30 -15.05 4.21
CA TYR A 144 -3.26 -14.51 5.58
C TYR A 144 -3.83 -15.53 6.56
N PRO A 145 -3.00 -16.28 7.33
CA PRO A 145 -3.46 -17.43 8.11
C PRO A 145 -4.45 -17.09 9.23
N GLN A 146 -4.43 -15.85 9.72
CA GLN A 146 -5.31 -15.43 10.81
C GLN A 146 -6.75 -15.20 10.34
N THR A 147 -6.93 -14.59 9.17
CA THR A 147 -8.23 -14.10 8.69
C THR A 147 -8.79 -14.93 7.54
N GLY A 148 -7.95 -15.67 6.81
CA GLY A 148 -8.33 -16.42 5.62
C GLY A 148 -8.38 -15.60 4.34
N GLY A 149 -8.04 -14.30 4.40
CA GLY A 149 -7.88 -13.48 3.20
C GLY A 149 -6.74 -14.01 2.34
N PHE A 150 -6.85 -13.87 1.01
CA PHE A 150 -5.81 -14.34 0.11
C PHE A 150 -5.81 -13.60 -1.24
N SER A 151 -4.67 -13.69 -1.94
CA SER A 151 -4.49 -13.24 -3.32
C SER A 151 -3.80 -14.34 -4.12
N TYR A 152 -4.40 -14.74 -5.23
CA TYR A 152 -3.89 -15.73 -6.17
C TYR A 152 -3.62 -15.08 -7.52
N GLN A 153 -2.52 -15.48 -8.15
CA GLN A 153 -2.16 -15.11 -9.52
C GLN A 153 -1.66 -16.34 -10.28
N SER A 154 -2.16 -16.50 -11.50
CA SER A 154 -1.77 -17.52 -12.48
C SER A 154 -1.10 -16.84 -13.67
N PHE A 155 0.02 -17.38 -14.13
CA PHE A 155 0.71 -16.90 -15.33
C PHE A 155 0.25 -17.61 -16.62
N VAL A 156 -0.50 -18.70 -16.48
CA VAL A 156 -0.99 -19.53 -17.61
C VAL A 156 -2.51 -19.55 -17.72
N GLY A 157 -3.18 -19.22 -16.62
CA GLY A 157 -4.62 -19.21 -16.47
C GLY A 157 -5.24 -20.59 -16.26
N ILE A 158 -6.32 -20.62 -15.48
CA ILE A 158 -7.16 -21.81 -15.30
C ILE A 158 -8.34 -21.71 -16.28
N PRO A 159 -8.50 -22.63 -17.24
CA PRO A 159 -9.63 -22.61 -18.17
C PRO A 159 -10.99 -22.64 -17.45
N LEU A 160 -11.92 -21.80 -17.87
CA LEU A 160 -13.29 -21.82 -17.35
C LEU A 160 -14.13 -22.85 -18.14
N GLU A 161 -14.26 -24.07 -17.62
CA GLU A 161 -15.17 -25.08 -18.17
C GLU A 161 -16.63 -24.89 -17.71
N GLN A 162 -16.83 -24.04 -16.70
CA GLN A 162 -18.12 -23.75 -16.07
C GLN A 162 -18.17 -22.28 -15.60
N PRO A 163 -19.36 -21.75 -15.27
CA PRO A 163 -19.48 -20.40 -14.73
C PRO A 163 -18.55 -20.19 -13.53
N ILE A 164 -17.96 -18.99 -13.42
CA ILE A 164 -16.94 -18.69 -12.42
C ILE A 164 -17.38 -19.04 -10.98
N GLN A 165 -18.63 -18.75 -10.61
CA GLN A 165 -19.18 -19.12 -9.30
C GLN A 165 -19.13 -20.64 -9.07
N ALA A 166 -19.53 -21.44 -10.05
CA ALA A 166 -19.47 -22.90 -9.95
C ALA A 166 -18.02 -23.39 -9.84
N LEU A 167 -17.08 -22.80 -10.60
CA LEU A 167 -15.66 -23.13 -10.52
C LEU A 167 -15.13 -22.86 -9.11
N LEU A 168 -15.31 -21.65 -8.59
CA LEU A 168 -14.86 -21.27 -7.25
C LEU A 168 -15.47 -22.18 -6.17
N PHE A 169 -16.73 -22.56 -6.30
CA PHE A 169 -17.38 -23.50 -5.37
C PHE A 169 -16.75 -24.90 -5.47
N SER A 170 -16.53 -25.42 -6.69
CA SER A 170 -15.92 -26.75 -6.89
C SER A 170 -14.47 -26.83 -6.42
N LEU A 171 -13.73 -25.72 -6.48
CA LEU A 171 -12.38 -25.59 -5.94
C LEU A 171 -12.38 -25.44 -4.41
N GLY A 172 -13.54 -25.34 -3.77
CA GLY A 172 -13.66 -25.04 -2.34
C GLY A 172 -12.97 -23.71 -2.00
N ILE A 173 -13.14 -22.71 -2.85
CA ILE A 173 -12.70 -21.32 -2.61
C ILE A 173 -13.85 -20.49 -2.03
N THR A 174 -15.09 -20.87 -2.35
CA THR A 174 -16.32 -20.23 -1.88
C THR A 174 -17.26 -21.27 -1.25
N ASP A 175 -18.26 -20.78 -0.52
CA ASP A 175 -19.32 -21.58 0.09
C ASP A 175 -20.68 -21.31 -0.61
N ASP A 176 -21.74 -21.99 -0.17
CA ASP A 176 -23.07 -21.92 -0.78
C ASP A 176 -23.80 -20.57 -0.58
N THR A 177 -23.20 -19.65 0.17
CA THR A 177 -23.73 -18.30 0.40
C THR A 177 -23.11 -17.24 -0.51
N VAL A 178 -22.10 -17.60 -1.33
CA VAL A 178 -21.41 -16.64 -2.20
C VAL A 178 -21.97 -16.68 -3.63
N SER A 179 -22.31 -15.50 -4.16
CA SER A 179 -22.71 -15.30 -5.56
C SER A 179 -21.73 -14.36 -6.28
N CYS A 180 -21.67 -14.43 -7.61
CA CYS A 180 -20.78 -13.60 -8.43
C CYS A 180 -21.54 -12.79 -9.50
N PRO A 181 -22.43 -11.86 -9.08
CA PRO A 181 -23.41 -11.25 -9.98
C PRO A 181 -22.84 -10.11 -10.85
N ILE A 182 -21.68 -9.57 -10.51
CA ILE A 182 -21.20 -8.31 -11.08
C ILE A 182 -19.98 -8.55 -11.96
N THR A 183 -19.95 -7.90 -13.12
CA THR A 183 -18.81 -7.92 -14.04
C THR A 183 -18.45 -6.51 -14.48
N TYR A 184 -17.16 -6.26 -14.73
CA TYR A 184 -16.68 -4.99 -15.26
C TYR A 184 -15.35 -5.16 -16.02
N LYS A 185 -14.89 -4.08 -16.66
CA LYS A 185 -13.59 -4.00 -17.33
C LYS A 185 -12.81 -2.79 -16.84
N LYS A 186 -11.50 -2.79 -17.08
CA LYS A 186 -10.64 -1.63 -16.80
C LYS A 186 -9.95 -1.11 -18.06
N LYS A 187 -9.84 0.22 -18.19
CA LYS A 187 -9.11 0.88 -19.31
C LYS A 187 -7.60 0.60 -19.26
N ASP A 188 -7.03 0.60 -18.07
CA ASP A 188 -5.60 0.38 -17.82
C ASP A 188 -5.14 -1.08 -17.95
N SER A 189 -6.11 -2.01 -17.91
CA SER A 189 -5.89 -3.46 -17.98
C SER A 189 -6.71 -4.07 -19.13
N PRO A 190 -6.46 -3.66 -20.39
CA PRO A 190 -7.25 -4.13 -21.52
C PRO A 190 -7.04 -5.63 -21.75
N GLY A 191 -8.13 -6.33 -22.05
CA GLY A 191 -8.11 -7.78 -22.31
C GLY A 191 -8.57 -8.64 -21.13
N PHE A 192 -8.92 -8.03 -20.00
CA PHE A 192 -9.50 -8.72 -18.85
C PHE A 192 -10.97 -8.33 -18.64
N THR A 193 -11.75 -9.30 -18.19
CA THR A 193 -13.06 -9.12 -17.57
C THR A 193 -12.92 -9.45 -16.10
N PHE A 194 -13.33 -8.53 -15.24
CA PHE A 194 -13.34 -8.72 -13.81
C PHE A 194 -14.73 -9.17 -13.36
N VAL A 195 -14.79 -10.10 -12.42
CA VAL A 195 -16.01 -10.58 -11.78
C VAL A 195 -15.93 -10.31 -10.29
N GLU A 196 -16.96 -9.72 -9.72
CA GLU A 196 -17.07 -9.49 -8.28
C GLU A 196 -18.04 -10.51 -7.69
N CYS A 197 -17.57 -11.15 -6.63
CA CYS A 197 -18.31 -12.09 -5.83
C CYS A 197 -18.47 -11.57 -4.41
N HIS A 198 -19.63 -11.85 -3.84
CA HIS A 198 -20.00 -11.41 -2.52
C HIS A 198 -20.85 -12.48 -1.85
N ARG A 199 -20.87 -12.52 -0.51
CA ARG A 199 -21.90 -13.27 0.20
C ARG A 199 -23.26 -12.62 -0.03
N ASP A 200 -24.12 -13.37 -0.66
CA ASP A 200 -25.49 -13.02 -1.02
C ASP A 200 -26.34 -12.92 0.25
N TRP A 201 -27.07 -11.82 0.40
CA TRP A 201 -27.84 -11.56 1.62
C TRP A 201 -29.05 -12.47 1.76
N ASP A 202 -29.67 -12.87 0.65
CA ASP A 202 -30.81 -13.79 0.68
C ASP A 202 -30.33 -15.20 1.06
N LEU A 203 -29.18 -15.63 0.52
CA LEU A 203 -28.59 -16.92 0.87
C LEU A 203 -28.02 -16.93 2.30
N ALA A 204 -27.49 -15.80 2.77
CA ALA A 204 -27.01 -15.66 4.15
C ALA A 204 -28.15 -15.51 5.17
N GLY A 205 -29.33 -15.07 4.75
CA GLY A 205 -30.54 -14.89 5.56
C GLY A 205 -30.72 -13.49 6.16
N LEU A 206 -29.70 -12.61 6.11
CA LEU A 206 -29.78 -11.21 6.51
C LEU A 206 -28.76 -10.38 5.71
N PRO A 207 -28.96 -9.05 5.62
CA PRO A 207 -27.92 -8.13 5.16
C PRO A 207 -26.62 -8.29 5.92
N ILE A 208 -25.49 -8.10 5.24
CA ILE A 208 -24.16 -8.10 5.84
C ILE A 208 -23.57 -6.71 5.63
N LEU A 209 -23.26 -6.02 6.73
CA LEU A 209 -22.78 -4.64 6.70
C LEU A 209 -21.42 -4.53 7.42
N SER A 210 -20.63 -3.52 7.05
CA SER A 210 -19.43 -3.12 7.80
C SER A 210 -19.83 -2.19 8.94
N ALA A 211 -19.33 -2.49 10.13
CA ALA A 211 -19.57 -1.66 11.31
C ALA A 211 -19.06 -0.22 11.12
N LEU A 212 -17.91 -0.03 10.46
CA LEU A 212 -17.37 1.30 10.15
C LEU A 212 -18.06 1.92 8.93
N GLY A 213 -18.44 1.08 7.97
CA GLY A 213 -19.13 1.55 6.78
C GLY A 213 -20.46 2.23 7.09
N VAL A 214 -21.27 1.64 7.97
CA VAL A 214 -22.59 2.20 8.28
C VAL A 214 -22.52 3.63 8.84
N VAL A 215 -21.46 3.99 9.58
CA VAL A 215 -21.31 5.35 10.13
C VAL A 215 -21.03 6.38 9.04
N ASN A 216 -20.37 5.97 7.95
CA ASN A 216 -20.05 6.83 6.82
C ASN A 216 -21.18 6.88 5.77
N ALA A 217 -22.20 6.02 5.88
CA ALA A 217 -23.33 6.03 4.96
C ALA A 217 -24.06 7.40 4.96
N PRO A 218 -24.55 7.87 3.80
CA PRO A 218 -25.32 9.11 3.69
C PRO A 218 -26.55 9.12 4.62
N GLU A 219 -26.86 10.30 5.19
CA GLU A 219 -27.97 10.47 6.15
C GLU A 219 -29.34 10.25 5.52
N ASP A 220 -29.48 10.63 4.25
CA ASP A 220 -30.70 10.53 3.47
C ASP A 220 -30.92 9.14 2.86
N GLN A 221 -29.95 8.23 2.99
CA GLN A 221 -30.03 6.88 2.47
C GLN A 221 -30.40 5.89 3.57
N PRO A 222 -31.61 5.30 3.57
CA PRO A 222 -31.99 4.34 4.60
C PRO A 222 -31.19 3.04 4.48
N LEU A 223 -30.86 2.43 5.61
CA LEU A 223 -30.05 1.20 5.66
C LEU A 223 -30.74 -0.02 5.04
N SER A 224 -32.06 0.03 4.87
CA SER A 224 -32.82 -0.99 4.15
C SER A 224 -32.71 -0.89 2.63
N SER A 225 -32.19 0.22 2.10
CA SER A 225 -32.03 0.46 0.66
C SER A 225 -30.67 0.04 0.11
N LEU A 226 -29.81 -0.45 1.00
CA LEU A 226 -28.47 -0.91 0.70
C LEU A 226 -28.56 -2.18 -0.16
N ALA A 227 -27.59 -2.41 -1.03
CA ALA A 227 -27.50 -3.59 -1.89
C ALA A 227 -26.05 -4.04 -2.03
N VAL A 228 -25.84 -5.28 -2.45
CA VAL A 228 -24.50 -5.85 -2.61
C VAL A 228 -23.84 -5.38 -3.91
N GLY A 229 -22.65 -4.77 -3.80
CA GLY A 229 -21.78 -4.45 -4.93
C GLY A 229 -22.20 -3.26 -5.82
N VAL A 230 -22.93 -2.28 -5.29
CA VAL A 230 -23.54 -1.19 -6.07
C VAL A 230 -23.00 0.21 -5.69
N THR A 231 -22.05 0.82 -6.40
CA THR A 231 -21.37 2.12 -6.06
C THR A 231 -22.33 3.25 -5.65
N SER A 232 -22.00 4.06 -4.63
CA SER A 232 -22.80 5.23 -4.23
C SER A 232 -22.27 6.51 -4.89
N LEU A 233 -23.04 7.61 -4.85
CA LEU A 233 -22.56 8.93 -5.32
C LEU A 233 -21.39 9.49 -4.51
N SER A 234 -21.12 8.93 -3.33
CA SER A 234 -19.96 9.27 -2.51
C SER A 234 -18.78 8.33 -2.73
N THR A 235 -18.92 7.32 -3.60
CA THR A 235 -17.81 6.43 -3.99
C THR A 235 -16.76 7.23 -4.77
N ILE A 236 -15.49 6.92 -4.52
CA ILE A 236 -14.35 7.53 -5.19
C ILE A 236 -14.48 7.30 -6.70
N GLU A 237 -14.24 8.35 -7.50
CA GLU A 237 -14.21 8.24 -8.95
C GLU A 237 -12.97 7.44 -9.39
N ASP A 238 -13.17 6.44 -10.24
CA ASP A 238 -12.12 5.71 -10.94
C ASP A 238 -12.52 5.59 -12.42
N GLU A 239 -12.01 6.53 -13.22
CA GLU A 239 -12.29 6.60 -14.66
C GLU A 239 -11.83 5.36 -15.43
N ASN A 240 -11.00 4.48 -14.84
CA ASN A 240 -10.57 3.25 -15.48
C ASN A 240 -11.68 2.19 -15.49
N ILE A 241 -12.63 2.25 -14.55
CA ILE A 241 -13.74 1.30 -14.46
C ILE A 241 -14.76 1.57 -15.56
N ILE A 242 -14.99 0.56 -16.41
CA ILE A 242 -15.90 0.64 -17.57
C ILE A 242 -16.68 -0.64 -17.77
N ASN A 243 -17.79 -0.57 -18.52
CA ASN A 243 -18.64 -1.71 -18.88
C ASN A 243 -19.09 -2.53 -17.66
N THR A 244 -19.44 -1.85 -16.58
CA THR A 244 -20.00 -2.47 -15.37
C THR A 244 -21.39 -3.02 -15.65
N SER A 245 -21.71 -4.22 -15.14
CA SER A 245 -23.05 -4.81 -15.26
C SER A 245 -24.11 -4.06 -14.45
N THR A 246 -23.68 -3.20 -13.51
CA THR A 246 -24.56 -2.36 -12.69
C THR A 246 -24.81 -0.96 -13.29
N ASN A 247 -24.22 -0.64 -14.45
CA ASN A 247 -24.27 0.69 -15.08
C ASN A 247 -23.66 1.81 -14.21
N GLN A 248 -22.53 1.52 -13.57
CA GLN A 248 -21.79 2.37 -12.64
C GLN A 248 -20.33 2.56 -13.06
N ASP A 249 -20.13 2.86 -14.33
CA ASP A 249 -18.80 3.18 -14.87
C ASP A 249 -18.25 4.45 -14.23
N GLY A 250 -16.91 4.56 -14.15
CA GLY A 250 -16.24 5.73 -13.59
C GLY A 250 -16.15 5.77 -12.06
N PHE A 251 -16.61 4.73 -11.36
CA PHE A 251 -16.51 4.62 -9.90
C PHE A 251 -15.64 3.45 -9.48
N ALA A 252 -14.83 3.66 -8.45
CA ALA A 252 -14.05 2.61 -7.79
C ALA A 252 -14.98 1.45 -7.37
N ARG A 253 -14.48 0.23 -7.49
CA ARG A 253 -15.24 -0.98 -7.17
C ARG A 253 -14.98 -1.41 -5.73
N PRO A 254 -16.00 -1.87 -4.98
CA PRO A 254 -15.83 -2.29 -3.60
C PRO A 254 -14.69 -3.31 -3.43
N ASN A 255 -13.87 -3.11 -2.41
CA ASN A 255 -12.74 -4.00 -2.08
C ASN A 255 -12.63 -4.29 -0.58
N ASP A 256 -13.65 -3.89 0.20
CA ASP A 256 -13.60 -3.83 1.65
C ASP A 256 -13.85 -5.21 2.29
N PHE A 257 -15.07 -5.47 2.75
CA PHE A 257 -15.47 -6.70 3.43
C PHE A 257 -16.27 -7.58 2.47
N ASN A 258 -16.25 -8.89 2.73
CA ASN A 258 -17.11 -9.83 2.02
C ASN A 258 -17.05 -9.71 0.48
N THR A 259 -15.87 -9.38 -0.06
CA THR A 259 -15.68 -9.19 -1.50
C THR A 259 -14.57 -10.08 -2.01
N MET A 260 -14.79 -10.67 -3.17
CA MET A 260 -13.81 -11.40 -3.94
C MET A 260 -13.84 -10.91 -5.39
N THR A 261 -12.69 -10.52 -5.92
CA THR A 261 -12.55 -10.09 -7.32
C THR A 261 -11.76 -11.14 -8.08
N VAL A 262 -12.29 -11.55 -9.23
CA VAL A 262 -11.67 -12.53 -10.14
C VAL A 262 -11.36 -11.85 -11.46
N ALA A 263 -10.13 -11.96 -11.96
CA ALA A 263 -9.79 -11.54 -13.33
C ALA A 263 -9.80 -12.72 -14.30
N ILE A 264 -10.48 -12.54 -15.42
CA ILE A 264 -10.62 -13.51 -16.51
C ILE A 264 -10.07 -12.89 -17.78
N ASP A 265 -9.19 -13.59 -18.49
CA ASP A 265 -8.66 -13.12 -19.78
C ASP A 265 -9.67 -13.25 -20.93
N LYS A 266 -9.30 -12.75 -22.10
CA LYS A 266 -10.11 -12.81 -23.32
C LYS A 266 -10.31 -14.23 -23.85
N GLU A 267 -9.46 -15.18 -23.45
CA GLU A 267 -9.58 -16.61 -23.74
C GLU A 267 -10.50 -17.35 -22.76
N GLY A 268 -11.04 -16.66 -21.76
CA GLY A 268 -11.90 -17.28 -20.75
C GLY A 268 -11.12 -18.09 -19.72
N LYS A 269 -9.90 -17.67 -19.37
CA LYS A 269 -9.10 -18.26 -18.29
C LYS A 269 -9.08 -17.35 -17.07
N LEU A 270 -9.24 -17.96 -15.90
CA LEU A 270 -9.05 -17.30 -14.62
C LEU A 270 -7.55 -17.06 -14.39
N LEU A 271 -7.18 -15.79 -14.25
CA LEU A 271 -5.79 -15.37 -14.02
C LEU A 271 -5.52 -14.91 -12.59
N SER A 272 -6.49 -14.30 -11.91
CA SER A 272 -6.28 -13.87 -10.54
C SER A 272 -7.54 -13.93 -9.70
N ILE A 273 -7.36 -14.07 -8.40
CA ILE A 273 -8.40 -13.98 -7.39
C ILE A 273 -7.84 -13.15 -6.24
N ALA A 274 -8.53 -12.09 -5.82
CA ALA A 274 -8.29 -11.42 -4.56
C ALA A 274 -9.54 -11.57 -3.69
N SER A 275 -9.41 -12.04 -2.45
CA SER A 275 -10.55 -12.34 -1.60
C SER A 275 -10.35 -11.89 -0.16
N ASN A 276 -11.35 -11.15 0.33
CA ASN A 276 -11.55 -10.82 1.74
C ASN A 276 -12.77 -11.57 2.34
N ILE A 277 -13.39 -12.48 1.59
CA ILE A 277 -14.51 -13.30 2.08
C ILE A 277 -14.00 -14.31 3.10
N ARG A 278 -14.52 -14.23 4.33
CA ARG A 278 -14.23 -15.20 5.40
C ARG A 278 -14.98 -16.50 5.18
N TRP A 279 -14.32 -17.64 5.35
CA TRP A 279 -14.91 -18.96 5.17
C TRP A 279 -15.86 -19.33 6.34
N ILE A 280 -17.05 -19.85 6.03
CA ILE A 280 -17.99 -20.43 7.02
C ILE A 280 -17.57 -21.86 7.41
N ALA A 281 -17.03 -22.03 8.62
CA ALA A 281 -16.63 -23.35 9.13
C ALA A 281 -17.86 -24.20 9.49
N SER A 282 -18.88 -23.57 10.07
CA SER A 282 -20.16 -24.21 10.38
C SER A 282 -21.27 -23.16 10.50
N ARG A 283 -22.51 -23.61 10.36
CA ARG A 283 -23.71 -22.80 10.62
C ARG A 283 -24.72 -23.58 11.44
N ARG A 284 -25.49 -22.87 12.28
CA ARG A 284 -26.66 -23.41 12.98
C ARG A 284 -27.87 -22.52 12.77
N ILE A 285 -29.05 -23.10 12.76
CA ILE A 285 -30.32 -22.35 12.80
C ILE A 285 -30.48 -21.78 14.21
N ILE A 286 -30.89 -20.51 14.30
CA ILE A 286 -31.24 -19.83 15.55
C ILE A 286 -32.72 -20.04 15.82
N GLN A 287 -33.07 -20.49 17.02
CA GLN A 287 -34.47 -20.61 17.45
C GLN A 287 -35.02 -19.25 17.89
N GLN A 288 -36.33 -19.05 17.72
CA GLN A 288 -36.95 -17.74 17.98
C GLN A 288 -36.83 -17.31 19.46
N GLU A 289 -36.83 -18.26 20.39
CA GLU A 289 -36.63 -18.05 21.82
C GLU A 289 -35.20 -17.62 22.21
N GLU A 290 -34.22 -17.82 21.34
CA GLU A 290 -32.84 -17.37 21.55
C GLU A 290 -32.67 -15.87 21.25
N LEU A 291 -33.66 -15.24 20.59
CA LEU A 291 -33.59 -13.88 20.10
C LEU A 291 -34.27 -12.90 21.05
N LEU A 292 -33.67 -11.73 21.19
CA LEU A 292 -34.37 -10.55 21.65
C LEU A 292 -35.38 -10.12 20.58
N SER A 293 -36.60 -9.79 20.98
CA SER A 293 -37.52 -9.06 20.10
C SER A 293 -36.97 -7.65 19.78
N PRO A 294 -37.39 -7.03 18.67
CA PRO A 294 -36.98 -5.67 18.33
C PRO A 294 -37.32 -4.66 19.44
N GLN A 295 -38.44 -4.84 20.14
CA GLN A 295 -38.80 -3.99 21.27
C GLN A 295 -37.85 -4.17 22.44
N GLN A 296 -37.47 -5.41 22.78
CA GLN A 296 -36.51 -5.68 23.86
C GLN A 296 -35.12 -5.10 23.52
N ALA A 297 -34.66 -5.27 22.28
CA ALA A 297 -33.39 -4.70 21.84
C ALA A 297 -33.40 -3.17 21.86
N LEU A 298 -34.50 -2.53 21.42
CA LEU A 298 -34.67 -1.08 21.55
C LEU A 298 -34.66 -0.62 23.02
N GLN A 299 -35.27 -1.37 23.94
CA GLN A 299 -35.20 -1.07 25.38
C GLN A 299 -33.77 -1.21 25.92
N GLN A 300 -32.99 -2.19 25.46
CA GLN A 300 -31.58 -2.33 25.83
C GLN A 300 -30.74 -1.17 25.30
N PHE A 301 -30.97 -0.75 24.06
CA PHE A 301 -30.35 0.44 23.46
C PHE A 301 -30.64 1.71 24.27
N ILE A 302 -31.92 1.96 24.60
CA ILE A 302 -32.32 3.11 25.44
C ILE A 302 -31.66 3.04 26.84
N ALA A 303 -31.41 1.84 27.35
CA ALA A 303 -30.70 1.61 28.61
C ALA A 303 -29.16 1.64 28.47
N HIS A 304 -28.61 2.14 27.35
CA HIS A 304 -27.18 2.27 27.07
C HIS A 304 -26.40 0.95 27.14
N LYS A 305 -26.98 -0.15 26.65
CA LYS A 305 -26.35 -1.49 26.62
C LYS A 305 -25.73 -1.87 25.27
N SER A 306 -25.38 -0.89 24.45
CA SER A 306 -24.84 -1.11 23.11
C SER A 306 -23.49 -1.83 23.14
N SER A 307 -23.29 -2.82 22.26
CA SER A 307 -22.02 -3.53 22.10
C SER A 307 -20.98 -2.75 21.29
N LEU A 308 -21.45 -1.86 20.43
CA LEU A 308 -20.65 -0.89 19.68
C LEU A 308 -21.41 0.43 19.68
N SER A 309 -20.68 1.53 19.83
CA SER A 309 -21.23 2.87 19.73
C SER A 309 -20.23 3.79 19.05
N LEU A 310 -20.63 4.37 17.91
CA LEU A 310 -19.82 5.26 17.09
C LEU A 310 -20.57 6.56 16.84
N THR A 311 -19.85 7.68 16.90
CA THR A 311 -20.40 9.00 16.56
C THR A 311 -19.48 9.77 15.63
N LEU A 312 -20.06 10.47 14.66
CA LEU A 312 -19.35 11.37 13.76
C LEU A 312 -20.08 12.71 13.69
N PRO A 313 -19.35 13.83 13.57
CA PRO A 313 -19.96 15.11 13.21
C PRO A 313 -20.81 14.97 11.93
N ALA A 314 -21.97 15.64 11.92
CA ALA A 314 -22.84 15.74 10.76
C ALA A 314 -22.49 16.98 9.91
N GLY A 315 -22.80 16.94 8.62
CA GLY A 315 -22.54 18.01 7.67
C GLY A 315 -21.13 18.02 7.07
N SER A 316 -20.82 19.08 6.32
CA SER A 316 -19.56 19.25 5.59
C SER A 316 -18.60 20.23 6.31
N GLY A 317 -17.30 19.93 6.31
CA GLY A 317 -16.25 20.82 6.79
C GLY A 317 -15.41 20.21 7.90
N ALA A 318 -14.22 20.77 8.11
CA ALA A 318 -13.35 20.37 9.21
C ALA A 318 -13.86 20.94 10.54
N VAL A 319 -13.96 20.10 11.57
CA VAL A 319 -14.36 20.50 12.92
C VAL A 319 -13.35 20.01 13.95
N ASP A 320 -13.16 20.80 15.00
CA ASP A 320 -12.33 20.45 16.13
C ASP A 320 -13.09 19.42 16.99
N ILE A 321 -12.64 18.17 16.95
CA ILE A 321 -13.26 17.03 17.64
C ILE A 321 -13.37 17.28 19.15
N GLY A 322 -12.43 18.02 19.76
CA GLY A 322 -12.49 18.38 21.18
C GLY A 322 -13.61 19.37 21.51
N LYS A 323 -14.05 20.18 20.54
CA LYS A 323 -15.23 21.05 20.66
C LYS A 323 -16.52 20.30 20.40
N VAL A 324 -16.50 19.31 19.49
CA VAL A 324 -17.67 18.46 19.22
C VAL A 324 -17.97 17.59 20.44
N TYR A 325 -16.93 16.94 21.00
CA TYR A 325 -17.02 16.01 22.14
C TYR A 325 -16.19 16.49 23.34
N PRO A 326 -16.63 17.54 24.07
CA PRO A 326 -15.94 17.97 25.28
C PRO A 326 -15.79 16.82 26.28
N GLY A 327 -14.56 16.53 26.70
CA GLY A 327 -14.28 15.40 27.60
C GLY A 327 -14.47 14.02 26.97
N ASN A 328 -14.40 13.91 25.64
CA ASN A 328 -14.65 12.68 24.88
C ASN A 328 -16.05 12.10 25.11
N LEU A 329 -17.05 12.98 25.28
CA LEU A 329 -18.44 12.62 25.55
C LEU A 329 -19.38 13.28 24.52
N ALA A 330 -20.13 12.46 23.79
CA ALA A 330 -21.27 12.87 22.97
C ALA A 330 -22.52 12.92 23.85
N HIS A 331 -22.75 14.08 24.50
CA HIS A 331 -23.92 14.29 25.37
C HIS A 331 -25.00 15.13 24.67
N ALA A 332 -26.22 14.62 24.62
CA ALA A 332 -27.42 15.34 24.15
C ALA A 332 -28.62 15.07 25.05
N LYS A 333 -29.57 16.02 25.10
CA LYS A 333 -30.87 15.83 25.77
C LYS A 333 -31.77 14.85 25.02
N LYS A 334 -31.69 14.85 23.69
CA LYS A 334 -32.54 14.06 22.82
C LYS A 334 -31.78 13.63 21.58
N ALA A 335 -31.94 12.37 21.21
CA ALA A 335 -31.47 11.80 19.94
C ALA A 335 -32.67 11.26 19.14
N THR A 336 -32.56 11.30 17.81
CA THR A 336 -33.59 10.79 16.89
C THR A 336 -33.04 9.57 16.17
N ILE A 337 -33.71 8.42 16.32
CA ILE A 337 -33.40 7.19 15.58
C ILE A 337 -34.05 7.29 14.20
N THR A 338 -33.24 7.19 13.16
CA THR A 338 -33.65 7.28 11.75
C THR A 338 -33.70 5.91 11.09
N ASP A 339 -32.85 4.97 11.52
CA ASP A 339 -32.85 3.60 11.02
C ASP A 339 -32.74 2.60 12.15
N TYR A 340 -33.45 1.49 11.97
CA TYR A 340 -33.38 0.35 12.86
C TYR A 340 -33.50 -0.94 12.06
N VAL A 341 -32.39 -1.66 11.91
CA VAL A 341 -32.30 -2.86 11.05
C VAL A 341 -31.74 -4.05 11.81
N LEU A 342 -32.12 -5.25 11.36
CA LEU A 342 -31.52 -6.52 11.79
C LEU A 342 -30.54 -6.97 10.69
N THR A 343 -29.28 -7.19 11.05
CA THR A 343 -28.19 -7.39 10.09
C THR A 343 -27.11 -8.28 10.69
N TYR A 344 -26.25 -8.85 9.85
CA TYR A 344 -24.92 -9.29 10.24
C TYR A 344 -23.94 -8.12 10.15
N LEU A 345 -22.91 -8.15 11.01
CA LEU A 345 -21.83 -7.17 10.97
C LEU A 345 -20.47 -7.85 10.79
N GLU A 346 -19.73 -7.41 9.79
CA GLU A 346 -18.35 -7.82 9.57
C GLU A 346 -17.36 -6.75 10.04
N ASN A 347 -16.31 -7.20 10.72
CA ASN A 347 -15.14 -6.38 11.03
C ASN A 347 -14.26 -6.22 9.79
N HIS A 348 -13.39 -5.21 9.80
CA HIS A 348 -12.38 -4.99 8.76
C HIS A 348 -11.61 -6.29 8.41
N PRO A 349 -11.22 -6.53 7.13
CA PRO A 349 -10.60 -7.79 6.70
C PRO A 349 -9.33 -8.19 7.46
N THR A 350 -8.60 -7.23 8.02
CA THR A 350 -7.39 -7.46 8.83
C THR A 350 -7.70 -7.94 10.25
N VAL A 351 -8.95 -7.84 10.69
CA VAL A 351 -9.38 -8.22 12.04
C VAL A 351 -9.93 -9.65 12.00
N VAL A 352 -9.45 -10.50 12.92
CA VAL A 352 -9.94 -11.87 13.06
C VAL A 352 -11.35 -11.86 13.61
N GLN A 353 -12.29 -12.46 12.89
CA GLN A 353 -13.68 -12.62 13.34
C GLN A 353 -14.03 -14.11 13.44
N THR A 354 -14.64 -14.49 14.55
CA THR A 354 -14.97 -15.91 14.82
C THR A 354 -16.44 -16.20 14.57
N ASN A 355 -17.33 -15.22 14.74
CA ASN A 355 -18.77 -15.42 14.67
C ASN A 355 -19.42 -14.37 13.76
N LEU A 356 -20.36 -14.82 12.92
CA LEU A 356 -21.31 -13.96 12.22
C LEU A 356 -22.71 -14.29 12.76
N VAL A 357 -23.23 -13.44 13.63
CA VAL A 357 -24.51 -13.59 14.34
C VAL A 357 -25.37 -12.34 14.12
N PRO A 358 -26.70 -12.46 14.19
CA PRO A 358 -27.58 -11.31 13.97
C PRO A 358 -27.37 -10.23 15.03
N MET A 359 -27.37 -8.99 14.57
CA MET A 359 -27.19 -7.78 15.35
C MET A 359 -28.30 -6.79 14.99
N TYR A 360 -28.86 -6.16 15.99
CA TYR A 360 -29.68 -4.97 15.83
C TYR A 360 -28.76 -3.77 15.64
N LEU A 361 -28.86 -3.10 14.49
CA LEU A 361 -28.12 -1.87 14.22
C LEU A 361 -29.09 -0.69 14.21
N ILE A 362 -28.72 0.35 14.96
CA ILE A 362 -29.52 1.55 15.18
C ILE A 362 -28.68 2.75 14.73
N ARG A 363 -29.23 3.55 13.81
CA ARG A 363 -28.61 4.78 13.31
C ARG A 363 -29.51 5.97 13.61
N GLY A 364 -28.91 7.12 13.85
CA GLY A 364 -29.66 8.34 14.05
C GLY A 364 -28.80 9.60 14.12
N THR A 365 -29.44 10.67 14.55
CA THR A 365 -28.81 11.99 14.73
C THR A 365 -29.12 12.57 16.10
N ALA A 366 -28.21 13.41 16.61
CA ALA A 366 -28.41 14.13 17.86
C ALA A 366 -27.79 15.53 17.78
N LEU A 367 -28.46 16.53 18.36
CA LEU A 367 -27.86 17.83 18.62
C LEU A 367 -27.20 17.79 20.00
N LEU A 368 -25.87 17.79 20.02
CA LEU A 368 -25.10 17.74 21.24
C LEU A 368 -25.22 19.03 22.06
N ASN A 369 -24.98 18.93 23.36
CA ASN A 369 -24.90 20.07 24.26
C ASN A 369 -23.77 21.05 23.90
N SER A 370 -22.77 20.59 23.13
CA SER A 370 -21.73 21.41 22.53
C SER A 370 -22.22 22.30 21.37
N GLY A 371 -23.46 22.10 20.90
CA GLY A 371 -24.06 22.83 19.78
C GLY A 371 -23.83 22.20 18.41
N TYR A 372 -23.09 21.08 18.33
CA TYR A 372 -22.84 20.36 17.09
C TYR A 372 -23.88 19.27 16.86
N THR A 373 -24.27 19.08 15.61
CA THR A 373 -25.06 17.90 15.22
C THR A 373 -24.11 16.75 14.94
N VAL A 374 -24.43 15.57 15.46
CA VAL A 374 -23.70 14.33 15.20
C VAL A 374 -24.64 13.27 14.66
N ARG A 375 -24.08 12.38 13.86
CA ARG A 375 -24.64 11.08 13.52
C ARG A 375 -24.13 10.06 14.53
N PHE A 376 -24.97 9.10 14.87
CA PHE A 376 -24.56 7.97 15.70
C PHE A 376 -24.95 6.65 15.05
N THR A 377 -24.17 5.62 15.32
CA THR A 377 -24.47 4.23 14.98
C THR A 377 -24.14 3.37 16.19
N GLU A 378 -25.13 2.63 16.66
CA GLU A 378 -25.00 1.74 17.81
C GLU A 378 -25.56 0.37 17.48
N THR A 379 -25.09 -0.65 18.21
CA THR A 379 -25.49 -2.03 17.97
C THR A 379 -25.90 -2.74 19.25
N ILE A 380 -26.90 -3.61 19.16
CA ILE A 380 -27.33 -4.52 20.23
C ILE A 380 -27.24 -5.95 19.69
N PRO A 381 -26.60 -6.89 20.40
CA PRO A 381 -26.64 -8.30 20.03
C PRO A 381 -28.09 -8.79 19.93
N ALA A 382 -28.45 -9.47 18.84
CA ALA A 382 -29.82 -9.98 18.71
C ALA A 382 -30.03 -11.26 19.54
N LEU A 383 -28.96 -12.00 19.84
CA LEU A 383 -29.01 -13.17 20.72
C LEU A 383 -29.13 -12.73 22.19
N ALA A 384 -30.07 -13.33 22.91
CA ALA A 384 -30.40 -12.97 24.29
C ALA A 384 -29.26 -13.27 25.29
N ASP A 385 -28.32 -14.15 24.92
CA ASP A 385 -27.11 -14.45 25.69
C ASP A 385 -26.00 -13.38 25.56
N GLY A 386 -26.21 -12.38 24.69
CA GLY A 386 -25.26 -11.30 24.44
C GLY A 386 -24.13 -11.63 23.47
N THR A 387 -24.17 -12.79 22.80
CA THR A 387 -23.17 -13.18 21.79
C THR A 387 -23.13 -12.16 20.64
N THR A 388 -21.94 -11.65 20.33
CA THR A 388 -21.73 -10.60 19.32
C THR A 388 -20.76 -11.03 18.20
N SER A 389 -20.92 -10.44 17.02
CA SER A 389 -19.98 -10.54 15.89
C SER A 389 -18.79 -9.60 15.97
N LEU A 390 -18.88 -8.57 16.81
CA LEU A 390 -17.91 -7.50 16.88
C LEU A 390 -16.90 -7.76 17.99
N LEU A 391 -15.63 -7.48 17.72
CA LEU A 391 -14.64 -7.29 18.79
C LEU A 391 -14.80 -5.88 19.36
N SER A 392 -14.60 -5.71 20.67
CA SER A 392 -14.56 -4.37 21.27
C SER A 392 -13.51 -3.51 20.57
N LEU A 393 -13.94 -2.51 19.80
CA LEU A 393 -13.05 -1.50 19.27
C LEU A 393 -12.50 -0.69 20.44
N THR A 394 -11.24 -0.88 20.79
CA THR A 394 -10.58 -0.12 21.86
C THR A 394 -10.05 1.23 21.39
N ARG A 395 -9.92 1.45 20.06
CA ARG A 395 -9.45 2.70 19.45
C ARG A 395 -10.12 2.93 18.09
N VAL A 396 -10.56 4.17 17.83
CA VAL A 396 -10.98 4.61 16.49
C VAL A 396 -9.76 5.29 15.85
N GLY A 397 -8.97 4.53 15.10
CA GLY A 397 -7.78 5.08 14.44
C GLY A 397 -6.84 4.03 13.84
N GLU A 398 -6.78 2.81 14.38
CA GLU A 398 -5.94 1.72 13.81
C GLU A 398 -6.44 1.17 12.46
N VAL A 399 -7.63 1.57 12.01
CA VAL A 399 -8.24 1.16 10.73
C VAL A 399 -8.25 2.29 9.70
N ALA A 400 -7.76 3.49 10.05
CA ALA A 400 -7.76 4.66 9.17
C ALA A 400 -6.38 4.83 8.54
N GLY A 401 -6.11 4.08 7.48
CA GLY A 401 -4.90 4.18 6.66
C GLY A 401 -5.20 3.96 5.18
N ASP A 402 -6.10 3.02 4.90
CA ASP A 402 -6.77 2.92 3.61
C ASP A 402 -8.16 3.54 3.76
N SER A 403 -8.59 4.35 2.79
CA SER A 403 -9.98 4.77 2.67
C SER A 403 -10.86 3.51 2.71
N ILE A 404 -11.60 3.32 3.80
CA ILE A 404 -12.63 2.28 3.85
C ILE A 404 -13.70 2.71 2.84
N GLU A 405 -13.57 2.21 1.61
CA GLU A 405 -14.58 2.37 0.58
C GLU A 405 -15.81 1.62 1.05
N LEU A 406 -16.90 2.37 1.24
CA LEU A 406 -18.19 1.79 1.56
C LEU A 406 -18.54 0.78 0.48
N GLY A 407 -18.59 -0.51 0.85
CA GLY A 407 -19.43 -1.50 0.18
C GLY A 407 -20.73 -0.81 -0.19
N SER A 408 -20.98 -0.77 -1.48
CA SER A 408 -21.61 0.39 -2.02
C SER A 408 -23.12 0.21 -2.13
N PHE A 409 -23.84 1.33 -2.01
CA PHE A 409 -25.28 1.31 -1.80
C PHE A 409 -26.03 2.28 -2.73
N VAL A 410 -27.07 1.79 -3.44
CA VAL A 410 -28.05 2.62 -4.17
C VAL A 410 -29.47 2.08 -3.96
N PRO A 411 -30.48 2.96 -3.82
CA PRO A 411 -31.87 2.62 -3.54
C PRO A 411 -32.58 1.82 -4.62
N VAL A 412 -33.35 0.82 -4.20
CA VAL A 412 -34.39 0.20 -5.02
C VAL A 412 -35.64 1.08 -4.97
N THR A 413 -36.08 1.59 -6.11
CA THR A 413 -37.44 2.15 -6.25
C THR A 413 -38.39 0.97 -6.47
N PRO A 414 -39.51 0.84 -5.74
CA PRO A 414 -40.41 -0.30 -5.89
C PRO A 414 -41.04 -0.27 -7.30
N THR A 415 -40.53 -1.12 -8.19
CA THR A 415 -41.17 -1.37 -9.48
C THR A 415 -41.94 -2.67 -9.38
N ALA A 416 -43.22 -2.57 -9.73
CA ALA A 416 -44.22 -3.61 -9.61
C ALA A 416 -43.82 -4.94 -10.25
N THR A 417 -44.31 -5.99 -9.60
CA THR A 417 -44.34 -7.41 -9.95
C THR A 417 -44.38 -7.71 -11.46
N PRO A 418 -43.59 -8.71 -11.90
CA PRO A 418 -44.07 -9.67 -12.88
C PRO A 418 -44.06 -11.10 -12.34
N GLN A 419 -45.18 -11.75 -12.63
CA GLN A 419 -45.64 -13.09 -12.28
C GLN A 419 -44.71 -14.21 -12.81
N PRO A 420 -44.58 -15.36 -12.10
CA PRO A 420 -43.74 -16.48 -12.52
C PRO A 420 -44.44 -17.33 -13.60
N THR A 421 -43.71 -17.71 -14.65
CA THR A 421 -44.11 -18.79 -15.56
C THR A 421 -43.06 -19.90 -15.51
N LEU A 422 -43.51 -21.11 -15.17
CA LEU A 422 -42.72 -22.34 -15.04
C LEU A 422 -42.07 -22.78 -16.36
N PRO A 423 -41.00 -23.58 -16.29
CA PRO A 423 -40.73 -24.61 -17.28
C PRO A 423 -41.07 -26.01 -16.74
N ALA A 424 -41.93 -26.71 -17.49
CA ALA A 424 -42.17 -28.13 -17.41
C ALA A 424 -41.05 -28.93 -18.13
N GLY A 425 -40.85 -30.18 -17.74
CA GLY A 425 -40.28 -31.18 -18.65
C GLY A 425 -39.30 -32.18 -18.03
N ILE A 426 -39.85 -33.26 -17.49
CA ILE A 426 -39.16 -34.49 -17.05
C ILE A 426 -38.91 -35.37 -18.28
N THR A 427 -37.77 -36.09 -18.40
CA THR A 427 -37.68 -37.57 -18.64
C THR A 427 -36.23 -38.09 -18.73
N PRO A 428 -35.98 -39.41 -18.52
CA PRO A 428 -34.79 -39.93 -17.86
C PRO A 428 -33.86 -40.79 -18.75
N SER A 429 -32.64 -41.04 -18.21
CA SER A 429 -31.72 -42.21 -18.27
C SER A 429 -31.71 -43.16 -19.49
N PRO A 430 -30.54 -43.73 -19.86
CA PRO A 430 -30.15 -44.95 -19.14
C PRO A 430 -28.65 -45.17 -18.87
N THR A 431 -28.44 -45.95 -17.82
CA THR A 431 -27.32 -46.78 -17.37
C THR A 431 -26.46 -47.42 -18.48
N VAL A 432 -25.13 -47.40 -18.32
CA VAL A 432 -24.25 -48.47 -18.83
C VAL A 432 -23.13 -48.83 -17.83
N THR A 433 -22.99 -50.14 -17.71
CA THR A 433 -22.16 -51.04 -16.90
C THR A 433 -20.64 -50.88 -17.03
N SER A 434 -19.98 -51.18 -15.91
CA SER A 434 -18.54 -51.33 -15.69
C SER A 434 -17.92 -52.58 -16.34
N THR A 435 -16.67 -52.46 -16.83
CA THR A 435 -15.73 -53.59 -16.92
C THR A 435 -14.30 -53.10 -16.67
N PRO A 436 -13.45 -53.81 -15.90
CA PRO A 436 -12.07 -53.41 -15.65
C PRO A 436 -11.12 -54.10 -16.63
N GLU A 437 -10.18 -53.36 -17.20
CA GLU A 437 -9.10 -53.95 -18.00
C GLU A 437 -7.74 -53.39 -17.60
N THR A 438 -6.92 -54.32 -17.11
CA THR A 438 -5.49 -54.25 -16.83
C THR A 438 -4.66 -53.98 -18.08
N THR A 439 -3.55 -53.25 -17.95
CA THR A 439 -2.18 -53.52 -18.47
C THR A 439 -1.37 -52.20 -18.56
N PRO A 440 -0.07 -52.19 -18.93
CA PRO A 440 1.07 -52.86 -18.31
C PRO A 440 2.19 -51.84 -17.98
N HIS A 441 3.21 -52.30 -17.28
CA HIS A 441 4.46 -51.57 -17.07
C HIS A 441 5.37 -51.69 -18.32
N PRO A 442 5.96 -50.61 -18.84
CA PRO A 442 7.13 -50.72 -19.71
C PRO A 442 8.38 -50.09 -19.11
N THR A 443 9.45 -50.85 -19.28
CA THR A 443 10.84 -50.67 -18.87
C THR A 443 11.54 -49.57 -19.66
N ASN A 444 12.25 -48.69 -18.96
CA ASN A 444 13.14 -47.68 -19.56
C ASN A 444 14.35 -48.33 -20.24
N THR A 445 14.49 -48.11 -21.54
CA THR A 445 15.76 -48.22 -22.26
C THR A 445 16.11 -46.85 -22.86
N LEU A 446 17.35 -46.42 -22.63
CA LEU A 446 17.89 -45.11 -22.99
C LEU A 446 18.14 -45.01 -24.51
N TYR A 447 17.61 -43.94 -25.12
CA TYR A 447 17.94 -43.53 -26.48
C TYR A 447 19.13 -42.56 -26.48
N PRO A 448 20.22 -42.84 -27.21
CA PRO A 448 21.33 -41.90 -27.36
C PRO A 448 20.98 -40.88 -28.47
N GLY A 449 20.72 -39.65 -28.05
CA GLY A 449 20.43 -38.53 -28.96
C GLY A 449 19.89 -37.28 -28.27
N GLN A 450 20.10 -37.13 -26.97
CA GLN A 450 19.56 -35.98 -26.23
C GLN A 450 20.41 -34.74 -26.54
N PRO A 451 19.84 -33.65 -27.11
CA PRO A 451 20.55 -32.41 -27.29
C PRO A 451 20.93 -31.85 -25.92
N THR A 452 22.17 -31.37 -25.80
CA THR A 452 22.67 -30.68 -24.61
C THR A 452 21.66 -29.62 -24.19
N PRO A 453 21.15 -29.65 -22.95
CA PRO A 453 20.15 -28.69 -22.51
C PRO A 453 20.72 -27.29 -22.65
N THR A 454 20.06 -26.45 -23.46
CA THR A 454 20.32 -25.02 -23.49
C THR A 454 20.18 -24.51 -22.06
N PRO A 455 21.19 -23.83 -21.50
CA PRO A 455 21.15 -23.40 -20.11
C PRO A 455 19.91 -22.55 -19.90
N THR A 456 18.99 -23.05 -19.07
CA THR A 456 17.77 -22.35 -18.72
C THR A 456 18.16 -21.04 -18.05
N PRO A 457 17.66 -19.87 -18.51
CA PRO A 457 18.00 -18.60 -17.91
C PRO A 457 17.67 -18.62 -16.41
N LYS A 458 18.66 -18.23 -15.61
CA LYS A 458 18.62 -18.25 -14.15
C LYS A 458 17.54 -17.24 -13.70
N LYS A 459 16.39 -17.73 -13.20
CA LYS A 459 15.26 -16.89 -12.80
C LYS A 459 15.55 -16.13 -11.51
N CYS A 460 15.02 -14.91 -11.41
CA CYS A 460 15.08 -14.07 -10.22
C CYS A 460 14.41 -14.73 -9.03
N THR A 461 15.05 -14.61 -7.87
CA THR A 461 14.52 -15.09 -6.61
C THR A 461 13.84 -13.93 -5.88
N TYR A 462 12.91 -14.24 -4.97
CA TYR A 462 12.32 -13.20 -4.10
C TYR A 462 13.39 -12.50 -3.24
N ALA A 463 14.42 -13.26 -2.85
CA ALA A 463 15.61 -12.72 -2.21
C ALA A 463 16.37 -11.74 -3.11
N SER A 464 16.22 -11.75 -4.45
CA SER A 464 16.73 -10.68 -5.31
C SER A 464 15.75 -9.53 -5.51
N ILE A 465 14.44 -9.76 -5.56
CA ILE A 465 13.42 -8.70 -5.68
C ILE A 465 13.36 -7.81 -4.42
N GLU A 466 13.24 -8.41 -3.23
CA GLU A 466 13.22 -7.69 -1.95
C GLU A 466 14.55 -6.97 -1.67
N LYS A 467 15.65 -7.55 -2.16
CA LYS A 467 17.03 -7.03 -2.07
C LYS A 467 17.32 -5.82 -2.95
N TYR A 468 16.66 -5.70 -4.10
CA TYR A 468 16.88 -4.59 -5.04
C TYR A 468 15.79 -3.51 -4.99
N LEU A 469 14.63 -3.79 -4.40
CA LEU A 469 13.46 -2.90 -4.50
C LEU A 469 12.85 -2.48 -3.15
N ASN A 470 13.32 -2.93 -1.98
CA ASN A 470 12.83 -2.39 -0.69
C ASN A 470 13.75 -1.22 -0.22
N PRO A 471 13.25 -0.03 0.20
CA PRO A 471 11.86 0.34 0.53
C PRO A 471 11.07 1.01 -0.60
N ILE A 472 11.27 0.64 -1.85
CA ILE A 472 10.43 1.08 -2.96
C ILE A 472 9.20 0.17 -3.01
N TRP A 473 8.17 0.51 -2.23
CA TRP A 473 6.93 -0.28 -2.11
C TRP A 473 5.95 -0.07 -3.28
N ASP A 474 6.14 0.97 -4.09
CA ASP A 474 5.29 1.29 -5.23
C ASP A 474 6.13 1.53 -6.49
N LEU A 475 6.02 0.62 -7.46
CA LEU A 475 6.69 0.74 -8.75
C LEU A 475 5.76 1.29 -9.85
N GLY A 476 4.47 1.51 -9.57
CA GLY A 476 3.48 1.75 -10.61
C GLY A 476 3.44 0.62 -11.66
N PHE A 477 2.39 0.59 -12.47
CA PHE A 477 2.26 -0.40 -13.53
C PHE A 477 3.24 -0.09 -14.68
N GLY A 478 4.31 -0.89 -14.84
CA GLY A 478 5.15 -0.86 -16.04
C GLY A 478 6.45 -1.67 -15.96
N MET A 479 6.44 -2.92 -16.44
CA MET A 479 7.68 -3.67 -16.72
C MET A 479 8.43 -3.06 -17.92
N GLY A 480 9.75 -3.20 -17.95
CA GLY A 480 10.56 -2.86 -19.12
C GLY A 480 10.97 -1.39 -19.29
N ARG A 481 11.11 -0.65 -18.19
CA ARG A 481 11.56 0.74 -18.16
C ARG A 481 12.70 0.93 -17.17
N VAL A 482 13.69 1.77 -17.52
CA VAL A 482 14.43 2.52 -16.50
C VAL A 482 13.38 3.41 -15.83
N GLY A 483 13.03 3.09 -14.59
CA GLY A 483 12.09 3.89 -13.84
C GLY A 483 12.85 4.90 -13.00
N LEU A 484 12.34 6.11 -13.02
CA LEU A 484 12.82 7.22 -12.21
C LEU A 484 11.74 7.51 -11.17
N HIS A 485 11.97 7.18 -9.91
CA HIS A 485 11.11 7.73 -8.86
C HIS A 485 11.53 9.18 -8.63
N VAL A 486 10.86 10.10 -9.31
CA VAL A 486 11.02 11.54 -9.09
C VAL A 486 10.13 11.91 -7.92
N VAL A 487 10.69 11.95 -6.73
CA VAL A 487 9.92 12.45 -5.58
C VAL A 487 9.92 13.98 -5.54
N THR A 488 10.95 14.62 -6.11
CA THR A 488 11.02 16.08 -6.39
C THR A 488 12.00 16.38 -7.55
N THR A 489 12.10 17.64 -8.02
CA THR A 489 13.02 18.04 -9.10
C THR A 489 14.50 17.74 -8.85
N THR A 490 14.90 17.46 -7.60
CA THR A 490 16.30 17.23 -7.16
C THR A 490 16.56 15.83 -6.62
N HIS A 491 15.55 14.96 -6.50
CA HIS A 491 15.70 13.64 -5.87
C HIS A 491 15.12 12.55 -6.76
N LYS A 492 15.99 11.60 -7.14
CA LYS A 492 15.75 10.63 -8.20
C LYS A 492 16.33 9.27 -7.81
N ALA A 493 15.48 8.30 -7.49
CA ALA A 493 15.91 6.90 -7.40
C ALA A 493 15.92 6.28 -8.79
N LEU A 494 17.01 5.60 -9.14
CA LEU A 494 17.19 4.95 -10.44
C LEU A 494 17.14 3.43 -10.28
N TRP A 495 16.17 2.81 -10.95
CA TRP A 495 16.09 1.36 -11.05
C TRP A 495 15.92 0.93 -12.50
N TYR A 496 16.43 -0.26 -12.80
CA TYR A 496 16.14 -0.95 -14.05
C TYR A 496 15.24 -2.15 -13.77
N LEU A 497 14.01 -2.12 -14.29
CA LEU A 497 13.12 -3.27 -14.32
C LEU A 497 13.30 -3.96 -15.69
N PRO A 498 14.05 -5.06 -15.77
CA PRO A 498 14.21 -5.76 -17.03
C PRO A 498 12.87 -6.26 -17.58
N TRP A 499 12.77 -6.26 -18.91
CA TRP A 499 11.66 -6.89 -19.63
C TRP A 499 11.59 -8.40 -19.34
N PRO A 500 10.42 -9.03 -19.55
CA PRO A 500 10.29 -10.47 -19.55
C PRO A 500 11.31 -11.17 -20.47
N PRO A 501 11.62 -12.46 -20.22
CA PRO A 501 12.77 -13.18 -20.79
C PRO A 501 12.81 -13.22 -22.32
N GLU A 502 11.69 -12.99 -23.00
CA GLU A 502 11.60 -12.93 -24.46
C GLU A 502 12.25 -11.68 -25.11
N TYR A 503 12.72 -10.69 -24.34
CA TYR A 503 13.39 -9.49 -24.87
C TYR A 503 14.91 -9.52 -24.66
N GLN A 504 15.65 -9.06 -25.66
CA GLN A 504 17.10 -8.88 -25.55
C GLN A 504 17.42 -7.80 -24.52
N LEU A 505 18.23 -8.14 -23.51
CA LEU A 505 18.70 -7.18 -22.51
C LEU A 505 19.53 -6.08 -23.21
N PRO A 506 19.40 -4.80 -22.79
CA PRO A 506 20.29 -3.76 -23.26
C PRO A 506 21.73 -4.10 -22.85
N THR A 507 22.70 -3.62 -23.61
CA THR A 507 24.10 -3.59 -23.16
C THR A 507 24.22 -2.68 -21.92
N VAL A 508 25.28 -2.86 -21.14
CA VAL A 508 25.58 -1.99 -20.00
C VAL A 508 25.69 -0.53 -20.46
N ASP A 509 26.33 -0.30 -21.59
CA ASP A 509 26.45 1.04 -22.18
C ASP A 509 25.08 1.60 -22.58
N GLU A 510 24.21 0.83 -23.22
CA GLU A 510 22.84 1.26 -23.56
C GLU A 510 21.99 1.55 -22.32
N LEU A 511 22.13 0.75 -21.26
CA LEU A 511 21.44 0.96 -19.99
C LEU A 511 21.93 2.26 -19.31
N LEU A 512 23.24 2.46 -19.23
CA LEU A 512 23.84 3.68 -18.68
C LEU A 512 23.50 4.90 -19.55
N ASP A 513 23.49 4.78 -20.88
CA ASP A 513 23.05 5.81 -21.81
C ASP A 513 21.56 6.16 -21.60
N GLN A 514 20.73 5.15 -21.35
CA GLN A 514 19.31 5.34 -21.07
C GLN A 514 19.11 6.03 -19.72
N VAL A 515 19.93 5.72 -18.71
CA VAL A 515 19.98 6.44 -17.43
C VAL A 515 20.35 7.92 -17.66
N HIS A 516 21.42 8.21 -18.40
CA HIS A 516 21.82 9.58 -18.74
C HIS A 516 20.77 10.34 -19.57
N LYS A 517 20.08 9.67 -20.50
CA LYS A 517 19.00 10.27 -21.32
C LYS A 517 17.74 10.54 -20.50
N THR A 518 17.41 9.64 -19.57
CA THR A 518 16.24 9.77 -18.67
C THR A 518 16.50 10.81 -17.58
N VAL A 519 17.77 11.04 -17.24
CA VAL A 519 18.20 12.02 -16.24
C VAL A 519 19.40 12.84 -16.74
N PRO A 520 19.17 13.85 -17.62
CA PRO A 520 20.24 14.58 -18.30
C PRO A 520 21.23 15.31 -17.35
N ASP A 521 20.79 15.62 -16.13
CA ASP A 521 21.55 16.35 -15.11
C ASP A 521 22.08 15.45 -13.97
N TYR A 522 22.11 14.12 -14.15
CA TYR A 522 22.61 13.21 -13.11
C TYR A 522 24.14 13.22 -13.06
N THR A 523 24.71 13.80 -12.00
CA THR A 523 26.17 13.89 -11.81
C THR A 523 26.69 12.99 -10.67
N GLN A 524 25.83 12.16 -10.08
CA GLN A 524 26.19 11.31 -8.94
C GLN A 524 26.87 10.01 -9.40
N PRO A 525 27.76 9.42 -8.59
CA PRO A 525 28.41 8.16 -8.93
C PRO A 525 27.37 7.03 -8.99
N LEU A 526 27.19 6.46 -10.17
CA LEU A 526 26.47 5.20 -10.37
C LEU A 526 27.34 4.04 -9.91
N VAL A 527 26.74 2.88 -9.61
CA VAL A 527 27.48 1.62 -9.54
C VAL A 527 28.33 1.47 -10.80
N SER A 528 29.58 1.02 -10.68
CA SER A 528 30.49 0.94 -11.82
C SER A 528 29.87 0.10 -12.94
N ALA A 529 30.21 0.44 -14.19
CA ALA A 529 29.76 -0.34 -15.36
C ALA A 529 30.09 -1.84 -15.19
N GLU A 530 31.23 -2.16 -14.57
CA GLU A 530 31.65 -3.52 -14.25
C GLU A 530 30.71 -4.20 -13.25
N THR A 531 30.23 -3.47 -12.23
CA THR A 531 29.28 -3.99 -11.25
C THR A 531 27.90 -4.20 -11.86
N VAL A 532 27.44 -3.27 -12.70
CA VAL A 532 26.19 -3.42 -13.46
C VAL A 532 26.30 -4.60 -14.43
N ALA A 533 27.42 -4.73 -15.14
CA ALA A 533 27.70 -5.88 -16.01
C ALA A 533 27.64 -7.20 -15.25
N LYS A 534 28.25 -7.23 -14.05
CA LYS A 534 28.25 -8.40 -13.19
C LYS A 534 26.83 -8.74 -12.72
N MET A 535 26.05 -7.75 -12.28
CA MET A 535 24.64 -7.96 -11.87
C MET A 535 23.78 -8.46 -13.04
N MET A 536 23.94 -7.89 -14.23
CA MET A 536 23.24 -8.34 -15.45
C MET A 536 23.66 -9.75 -15.89
N SER A 537 24.92 -10.14 -15.64
CA SER A 537 25.46 -11.46 -15.99
C SER A 537 25.09 -12.53 -14.96
N ASP A 538 25.15 -12.22 -13.67
CA ASP A 538 24.91 -13.17 -12.58
C ASP A 538 23.41 -13.48 -12.41
N GLU A 539 22.57 -12.47 -12.64
CA GLU A 539 21.12 -12.48 -12.46
C GLU A 539 20.42 -11.78 -13.65
N PRO A 540 20.51 -12.36 -14.87
CA PRO A 540 19.88 -11.79 -16.05
C PRO A 540 18.36 -11.71 -15.86
N HIS A 541 17.78 -10.58 -16.26
CA HIS A 541 16.35 -10.28 -16.11
C HIS A 541 15.85 -10.07 -14.68
N CYS A 542 16.71 -9.70 -13.73
CA CYS A 542 16.32 -9.25 -12.40
C CYS A 542 16.37 -7.73 -12.22
N PRO A 543 15.48 -7.13 -11.41
CA PRO A 543 15.56 -5.71 -11.08
C PRO A 543 16.96 -5.35 -10.60
N ILE A 544 17.55 -4.30 -11.16
CA ILE A 544 18.88 -3.84 -10.76
C ILE A 544 18.70 -2.53 -10.01
N ARG A 545 19.02 -2.56 -8.71
CA ARG A 545 19.16 -1.37 -7.89
C ARG A 545 20.51 -0.74 -8.22
N LEU A 546 20.49 0.50 -8.66
CA LEU A 546 21.71 1.26 -8.98
C LEU A 546 22.23 2.09 -7.80
N SER A 547 21.66 1.85 -6.62
CA SER A 547 21.82 2.68 -5.44
C SER A 547 22.67 1.96 -4.38
N VAL A 548 23.16 2.67 -3.37
CA VAL A 548 24.34 2.26 -2.57
C VAL A 548 24.01 2.16 -1.07
N THR A 549 25.03 2.09 -0.22
CA THR A 549 24.94 1.95 1.25
C THR A 549 23.88 2.83 1.92
N SER A 550 23.13 2.25 2.86
CA SER A 550 22.05 2.91 3.61
C SER A 550 22.15 2.76 5.12
N PRO A 551 21.45 3.65 5.83
CA PRO A 551 20.88 3.30 7.12
C PRO A 551 19.39 3.67 7.22
N THR A 552 18.77 3.09 8.25
CA THR A 552 17.40 3.38 8.68
C THR A 552 17.44 4.13 10.02
N LEU A 553 16.68 5.23 10.17
CA LEU A 553 16.57 6.03 11.39
C LEU A 553 15.18 5.94 12.01
N PHE A 554 15.14 5.54 13.27
CA PHE A 554 13.97 5.56 14.13
C PHE A 554 14.03 6.76 15.05
N ILE A 555 12.91 7.47 15.21
CA ILE A 555 12.81 8.66 16.05
C ILE A 555 11.71 8.41 17.08
N TYR A 556 12.09 8.39 18.34
CA TYR A 556 11.16 8.25 19.46
C TYR A 556 11.11 9.56 20.20
N ALA A 557 9.97 10.25 20.17
CA ALA A 557 9.74 11.43 20.99
C ALA A 557 8.32 11.45 21.57
N GLN A 558 8.02 12.45 22.39
CA GLN A 558 6.63 12.74 22.76
C GLN A 558 5.83 13.12 21.50
N ALA A 559 4.53 12.82 21.51
CA ALA A 559 3.66 13.21 20.42
C ALA A 559 3.71 14.73 20.21
N TYR A 560 3.60 15.17 18.97
CA TYR A 560 3.67 16.56 18.54
C TYR A 560 5.03 17.24 18.70
N THR A 561 6.09 16.47 18.98
CA THR A 561 7.47 17.00 18.94
C THR A 561 7.87 17.22 17.49
N ASN A 562 8.42 18.39 17.19
CA ASN A 562 9.09 18.65 15.91
C ASN A 562 10.58 18.41 16.05
N VAL A 563 11.14 17.62 15.13
CA VAL A 563 12.56 17.28 15.07
C VAL A 563 13.08 17.60 13.67
N ALA A 564 14.07 18.47 13.59
CA ALA A 564 14.85 18.71 12.39
C ALA A 564 16.06 17.77 12.38
N ILE A 565 16.22 17.01 11.29
CA ILE A 565 17.35 16.10 11.08
C ILE A 565 18.05 16.50 9.78
N GLU A 566 19.34 16.78 9.89
CA GLU A 566 20.21 17.24 8.80
C GLU A 566 21.40 16.28 8.69
N PRO A 567 21.38 15.34 7.73
CA PRO A 567 22.56 14.58 7.37
C PRO A 567 23.65 15.56 6.88
N GLY A 568 24.88 15.42 7.36
CA GLY A 568 25.98 16.29 6.93
C GLY A 568 26.60 15.89 5.58
N LEU A 569 26.05 14.85 4.95
CA LEU A 569 26.26 14.51 3.55
C LEU A 569 24.94 14.66 2.80
N LEU A 570 25.00 14.94 1.51
CA LEU A 570 23.83 14.90 0.65
C LEU A 570 23.42 13.44 0.41
N PRO A 571 22.21 13.02 0.81
CA PRO A 571 21.71 11.70 0.48
C PRO A 571 21.59 11.54 -1.03
N ILE A 572 21.98 10.37 -1.54
CA ILE A 572 21.68 10.00 -2.93
C ILE A 572 20.22 9.55 -3.08
N TYR A 573 19.62 9.07 -1.98
CA TYR A 573 18.21 8.72 -1.87
C TYR A 573 17.72 9.01 -0.45
N SER A 574 16.44 9.36 -0.32
CA SER A 574 15.75 9.52 0.97
C SER A 574 14.29 9.13 0.85
N ASP A 575 13.76 8.41 1.84
CA ASP A 575 12.34 8.18 2.06
C ASP A 575 12.01 8.43 3.53
N PRO A 576 11.11 9.38 3.86
CA PRO A 576 10.44 10.30 2.94
C PRO A 576 11.42 11.30 2.32
N PRO A 577 11.04 12.03 1.26
CA PRO A 577 11.93 12.98 0.58
C PRO A 577 12.46 14.05 1.53
N ILE A 578 13.77 14.29 1.46
CA ILE A 578 14.41 15.38 2.18
C ILE A 578 14.24 16.72 1.45
N SER A 579 14.19 17.82 2.20
CA SER A 579 14.08 19.16 1.62
C SER A 579 15.32 19.54 0.80
N LYS A 580 15.22 20.59 -0.03
CA LYS A 580 16.37 21.13 -0.80
C LYS A 580 17.51 21.65 0.08
N GLU A 581 17.22 21.92 1.35
CA GLU A 581 18.20 22.36 2.35
C GLU A 581 18.87 21.16 3.06
N ASN A 582 18.59 19.94 2.62
CA ASN A 582 19.07 18.69 3.24
C ASN A 582 18.59 18.48 4.68
N ILE A 583 17.37 18.95 4.97
CA ILE A 583 16.76 18.84 6.30
C ILE A 583 15.44 18.09 6.19
N TRP A 584 15.24 17.07 7.03
CA TRP A 584 13.93 16.53 7.35
C TRP A 584 13.34 17.29 8.50
N ASN A 585 12.19 17.94 8.28
CA ASN A 585 11.38 18.50 9.34
C ASN A 585 10.31 17.47 9.72
N VAL A 586 10.59 16.72 10.78
CA VAL A 586 9.77 15.58 11.24
C VAL A 586 8.83 16.03 12.34
N ALA A 587 7.53 15.85 12.15
CA ALA A 587 6.53 16.01 13.20
C ALA A 587 6.10 14.64 13.72
N ILE A 588 6.41 14.36 14.99
CA ILE A 588 6.02 13.09 15.63
C ILE A 588 4.51 13.09 15.87
N GLN A 589 3.82 12.13 15.31
CA GLN A 589 2.37 11.99 15.43
C GLN A 589 1.98 11.33 16.77
N GLU A 590 0.68 11.35 17.10
CA GLU A 590 0.15 10.74 18.32
C GLU A 590 0.41 9.23 18.37
N ASN A 591 0.24 8.53 17.24
CA ASN A 591 0.56 7.11 17.08
C ASN A 591 2.06 6.80 16.99
N LYS A 592 2.93 7.80 17.21
CA LYS A 592 4.40 7.73 17.09
C LYS A 592 4.95 7.57 15.68
N SER A 593 4.10 7.63 14.65
CA SER A 593 4.59 7.76 13.27
C SER A 593 5.24 9.13 13.02
N LEU A 594 6.03 9.21 11.97
CA LEU A 594 6.81 10.35 11.54
C LEU A 594 6.09 11.01 10.37
N LYS A 595 5.65 12.26 10.54
CA LYS A 595 5.14 13.08 9.44
C LYS A 595 6.26 13.97 8.88
N VAL A 596 6.53 13.87 7.59
CA VAL A 596 7.48 14.71 6.86
C VAL A 596 6.79 15.25 5.62
N GLY A 597 6.38 16.53 5.65
CA GLY A 597 5.48 17.06 4.64
C GLY A 597 4.16 16.28 4.60
N GLU A 598 3.79 15.76 3.43
CA GLU A 598 2.58 14.93 3.22
C GLU A 598 2.80 13.44 3.54
N PHE A 599 4.04 13.03 3.83
CA PHE A 599 4.37 11.62 4.01
C PHE A 599 4.29 11.21 5.49
N ILE A 600 3.67 10.06 5.74
CA ILE A 600 3.66 9.39 7.05
C ILE A 600 4.49 8.12 6.94
N ARG A 601 5.43 7.92 7.87
CA ARG A 601 6.36 6.78 7.91
C ARG A 601 6.63 6.35 9.36
N ASP A 602 7.07 5.12 9.58
CA ASP A 602 7.52 4.67 10.91
C ASP A 602 9.00 4.95 11.17
N PHE A 603 9.78 5.18 10.11
CA PHE A 603 11.21 5.49 10.15
C PHE A 603 11.58 6.42 8.97
N LEU A 604 12.75 7.03 9.06
CA LEU A 604 13.41 7.68 7.92
C LEU A 604 14.42 6.70 7.32
N TYR A 605 14.62 6.78 6.02
CA TYR A 605 15.61 5.99 5.30
C TYR A 605 16.39 6.92 4.38
N TYR A 606 17.71 6.73 4.33
CA TYR A 606 18.53 7.40 3.32
C TYR A 606 19.65 6.52 2.81
N GLU A 607 20.21 6.92 1.69
CA GLU A 607 21.42 6.35 1.13
C GLU A 607 22.45 7.45 0.93
N TYR A 608 23.72 7.10 1.00
CA TYR A 608 24.83 8.03 0.88
C TYR A 608 25.94 7.44 0.03
N GLU A 609 26.71 8.28 -0.67
CA GLU A 609 27.88 7.83 -1.43
C GLU A 609 28.83 6.98 -0.57
N SER A 610 29.23 5.81 -1.07
CA SER A 610 30.05 4.84 -0.34
C SER A 610 31.23 5.50 0.37
N LYS A 611 31.34 5.23 1.67
CA LYS A 611 32.45 5.63 2.52
C LYS A 611 33.20 4.38 2.95
N GLU A 612 34.52 4.42 2.87
CA GLU A 612 35.34 3.37 3.46
C GLU A 612 35.22 3.43 4.98
N PHE A 613 35.04 2.29 5.64
CA PHE A 613 35.06 2.17 7.10
C PHE A 613 36.20 1.24 7.52
N THR A 614 36.73 1.46 8.71
CA THR A 614 37.80 0.64 9.26
C THR A 614 37.20 -0.70 9.69
N LYS A 615 37.79 -1.81 9.23
CA LYS A 615 37.38 -3.16 9.67
C LYS A 615 37.55 -3.25 11.21
N PRO A 616 36.49 -3.53 11.98
CA PRO A 616 36.58 -3.63 13.43
C PRO A 616 37.47 -4.80 13.89
N ASP A 617 38.13 -4.66 15.04
CA ASP A 617 38.96 -5.74 15.62
C ASP A 617 38.13 -6.85 16.27
N THR A 618 36.90 -6.53 16.66
CA THR A 618 35.93 -7.48 17.26
C THR A 618 34.79 -7.74 16.29
N SER A 619 34.32 -8.97 16.21
CA SER A 619 33.24 -9.35 15.29
C SER A 619 32.62 -10.70 15.63
N TRP A 620 31.57 -11.04 14.89
CA TRP A 620 31.02 -12.38 14.79
C TRP A 620 31.37 -12.97 13.43
N ILE A 621 31.68 -14.26 13.43
CA ILE A 621 31.77 -15.05 12.20
C ILE A 621 30.63 -16.04 12.20
N ILE A 622 29.72 -15.88 11.24
CA ILE A 622 28.50 -16.69 11.14
C ILE A 622 28.40 -17.31 9.76
N PRO A 623 27.76 -18.48 9.63
CA PRO A 623 27.30 -18.93 8.33
C PRO A 623 26.33 -17.91 7.73
N LYS A 624 26.48 -17.55 6.46
CA LYS A 624 25.60 -16.62 5.74
C LYS A 624 24.13 -17.07 5.80
N SER A 625 23.90 -18.38 5.80
CA SER A 625 22.58 -19.01 5.96
C SER A 625 21.92 -18.78 7.33
N GLN A 626 22.70 -18.43 8.37
CA GLN A 626 22.22 -18.16 9.72
C GLN A 626 22.03 -16.66 9.99
N LEU A 627 22.19 -15.79 9.00
CA LEU A 627 22.10 -14.34 9.19
C LEU A 627 20.81 -13.88 9.88
N ALA A 628 19.66 -14.45 9.51
CA ALA A 628 18.38 -14.12 10.16
C ALA A 628 18.36 -14.51 11.65
N LYS A 629 18.89 -15.69 11.98
CA LYS A 629 18.97 -16.16 13.37
C LYS A 629 19.95 -15.31 14.18
N PHE A 630 21.08 -14.96 13.58
CA PHE A 630 22.05 -14.04 14.17
C PHE A 630 21.42 -12.68 14.49
N VAL A 631 20.66 -12.09 13.55
CA VAL A 631 19.99 -10.81 13.78
C VAL A 631 18.97 -10.92 14.91
N GLN A 632 18.20 -11.99 14.99
CA GLN A 632 17.30 -12.24 16.11
C GLN A 632 18.06 -12.25 17.46
N ASP A 633 19.19 -12.96 17.54
CA ASP A 633 19.98 -13.08 18.77
C ASP A 633 20.62 -11.75 19.18
N ILE A 634 21.11 -10.95 18.22
CA ILE A 634 21.68 -9.62 18.47
C ILE A 634 20.58 -8.62 18.85
N SER A 635 19.43 -8.68 18.19
CA SER A 635 18.26 -7.84 18.47
C SER A 635 17.78 -8.02 19.90
N GLN A 636 17.74 -9.26 20.40
CA GLN A 636 17.43 -9.55 21.81
C GLN A 636 18.44 -8.92 22.78
N LYS A 637 19.74 -8.99 22.49
CA LYS A 637 20.79 -8.41 23.35
C LYS A 637 20.75 -6.88 23.37
N LEU A 638 20.41 -6.26 22.24
CA LEU A 638 20.25 -4.81 22.10
C LEU A 638 18.87 -4.32 22.57
N ALA A 639 17.93 -5.23 22.87
CA ALA A 639 16.53 -4.93 23.14
C ALA A 639 15.85 -4.12 22.01
N LEU A 640 16.08 -4.55 20.76
CA LEU A 640 15.41 -4.00 19.58
C LEU A 640 13.91 -4.38 19.57
N LEU A 641 13.09 -3.48 19.04
CA LEU A 641 11.68 -3.73 18.73
C LEU A 641 11.55 -4.55 17.43
N PRO A 642 10.40 -5.20 17.16
CA PRO A 642 10.22 -6.04 15.98
C PRO A 642 10.54 -5.34 14.65
N LEU A 643 10.12 -4.09 14.48
CA LEU A 643 10.41 -3.32 13.26
C LEU A 643 11.91 -2.95 13.16
N GLU A 644 12.58 -2.66 14.27
CA GLU A 644 14.03 -2.39 14.30
C GLU A 644 14.83 -3.65 13.94
N GLU A 645 14.42 -4.83 14.44
CA GLU A 645 15.01 -6.13 14.08
C GLU A 645 14.87 -6.41 12.58
N GLU A 646 13.67 -6.19 12.03
CA GLU A 646 13.41 -6.36 10.60
C GLU A 646 14.32 -5.45 9.76
N ARG A 647 14.44 -4.18 10.15
CA ARG A 647 15.31 -3.22 9.44
C ARG A 647 16.79 -3.54 9.59
N LEU A 648 17.24 -4.04 10.75
CA LEU A 648 18.61 -4.52 10.91
C LEU A 648 18.91 -5.70 9.97
N LEU A 649 17.98 -6.65 9.86
CA LEU A 649 18.12 -7.79 8.94
C LEU A 649 18.21 -7.31 7.49
N PHE A 650 17.41 -6.30 7.13
CA PHE A 650 17.47 -5.67 5.82
C PHE A 650 18.86 -5.09 5.53
N GLU A 651 19.40 -4.23 6.40
CA GLU A 651 20.71 -3.60 6.17
C GLU A 651 21.83 -4.64 6.05
N LEU A 652 21.85 -5.66 6.92
CA LEU A 652 22.88 -6.71 6.87
C LEU A 652 22.77 -7.62 5.65
N ARG A 653 21.55 -7.94 5.19
CA ARG A 653 21.35 -8.65 3.93
C ARG A 653 21.84 -7.84 2.75
N HIS A 654 21.60 -6.53 2.78
CA HIS A 654 22.06 -5.61 1.74
C HIS A 654 23.59 -5.57 1.68
N ALA A 655 24.26 -5.30 2.80
CA ALA A 655 25.73 -5.24 2.87
C ALA A 655 26.43 -6.58 2.59
N SER A 656 25.78 -7.72 2.91
CA SER A 656 26.35 -9.05 2.67
C SER A 656 26.07 -9.64 1.29
N PHE A 657 25.30 -8.95 0.45
CA PHE A 657 24.70 -9.59 -0.71
C PHE A 657 25.76 -10.17 -1.67
N ASP A 658 26.70 -9.35 -2.12
CA ASP A 658 27.70 -9.70 -3.14
C ASP A 658 28.98 -10.30 -2.54
N ILE A 659 28.95 -10.63 -1.24
CA ILE A 659 30.02 -11.37 -0.58
C ILE A 659 29.91 -12.85 -0.97
N ASP A 660 30.86 -13.28 -1.79
CA ASP A 660 31.00 -14.66 -2.27
C ASP A 660 31.72 -15.53 -1.22
N SER A 661 31.05 -15.75 -0.09
CA SER A 661 31.53 -16.63 0.97
C SER A 661 30.36 -17.24 1.73
N ASP A 662 30.53 -18.49 2.17
CA ASP A 662 29.58 -19.18 3.04
C ASP A 662 29.57 -18.60 4.46
N TYR A 663 30.59 -17.81 4.82
CA TYR A 663 30.75 -17.19 6.13
C TYR A 663 30.82 -15.67 6.00
N LEU A 664 30.17 -14.99 6.94
CA LEU A 664 30.20 -13.54 7.07
C LEU A 664 30.97 -13.15 8.32
N PHE A 665 31.92 -12.25 8.14
CA PHE A 665 32.40 -11.38 9.20
C PHE A 665 31.38 -10.27 9.41
N ILE A 666 30.95 -10.05 10.65
CA ILE A 666 30.07 -8.95 11.02
C ILE A 666 30.69 -8.26 12.25
N GLY A 667 31.21 -7.04 12.09
CA GLY A 667 31.79 -6.24 13.17
C GLY A 667 31.00 -4.97 13.42
N LEU A 668 30.96 -4.48 14.66
CA LEU A 668 30.32 -3.19 14.97
C LEU A 668 31.33 -2.05 14.72
N ILE A 669 31.00 -1.10 13.86
CA ILE A 669 31.81 0.08 13.59
C ILE A 669 31.73 1.01 14.79
N SER A 670 32.86 1.62 15.17
CA SER A 670 32.89 2.56 16.29
C SER A 670 32.00 3.76 16.02
N GLU A 671 31.25 4.20 17.04
CA GLU A 671 30.33 5.33 16.91
C GLU A 671 31.07 6.62 16.53
N ASP A 672 32.31 6.80 17.01
CA ASP A 672 33.18 7.93 16.64
C ASP A 672 33.47 7.98 15.13
N GLU A 673 33.74 6.83 14.53
CA GLU A 673 33.99 6.73 13.09
C GLU A 673 32.71 7.01 12.28
N VAL A 674 31.56 6.48 12.71
CA VAL A 674 30.26 6.75 12.11
C VAL A 674 29.93 8.25 12.20
N ASN A 675 30.12 8.87 13.37
CA ASN A 675 29.87 10.30 13.58
C ASN A 675 30.79 11.19 12.75
N ASN A 676 32.03 10.78 12.51
CA ASN A 676 32.97 11.50 11.66
C ASN A 676 32.61 11.37 10.18
N LYS A 677 32.34 10.15 9.70
CA LYS A 677 32.14 9.88 8.27
C LYS A 677 30.72 10.18 7.81
N LEU A 678 29.73 10.03 8.68
CA LEU A 678 28.31 10.28 8.44
C LEU A 678 27.77 11.26 9.49
N PRO A 679 28.24 12.52 9.53
CA PRO A 679 27.76 13.47 10.52
C PRO A 679 26.24 13.63 10.44
N LEU A 680 25.57 13.72 11.58
CA LEU A 680 24.13 13.91 11.68
C LEU A 680 23.83 15.02 12.69
N LYS A 681 23.14 16.07 12.25
CA LYS A 681 22.73 17.19 13.10
C LYS A 681 21.24 17.09 13.39
N ILE A 682 20.88 17.10 14.68
CA ILE A 682 19.50 16.89 15.14
C ILE A 682 19.10 18.05 16.05
N THR A 683 17.93 18.65 15.80
CA THR A 683 17.39 19.76 16.61
C THR A 683 15.89 19.53 16.90
N PRO A 684 15.44 19.49 18.16
CA PRO A 684 16.24 19.55 19.39
C PRO A 684 17.15 18.33 19.53
N ARG A 685 18.21 18.44 20.35
CA ARG A 685 19.13 17.32 20.60
C ARG A 685 18.41 16.22 21.39
N PRO A 686 18.46 14.94 20.98
CA PRO A 686 17.85 13.85 21.73
C PRO A 686 18.60 13.56 23.03
N ASP A 687 17.90 12.97 24.01
CA ASP A 687 18.52 12.52 25.26
C ASP A 687 19.56 11.44 24.95
N ASN A 688 19.20 10.51 24.07
CA ASN A 688 20.05 9.42 23.61
C ASN A 688 20.07 9.37 22.07
N LEU A 689 21.26 9.23 21.49
CA LEU A 689 21.47 8.94 20.07
C LEU A 689 22.27 7.65 19.99
N TYR A 690 21.71 6.62 19.36
CA TYR A 690 22.38 5.35 19.11
C TYR A 690 22.58 5.19 17.60
N ARG A 691 23.81 4.92 17.16
CA ARG A 691 24.12 4.70 15.75
C ARG A 691 24.89 3.40 15.59
N LEU A 692 24.17 2.34 15.26
CA LEU A 692 24.72 0.99 15.14
C LEU A 692 24.95 0.68 13.67
N HIS A 693 26.20 0.79 13.24
CA HIS A 693 26.62 0.43 11.88
C HIS A 693 27.47 -0.83 11.89
N PHE A 694 27.15 -1.77 11.02
CA PHE A 694 27.85 -3.05 10.93
C PHE A 694 28.76 -3.10 9.71
N PHE A 695 30.01 -3.49 9.92
CA PHE A 695 30.96 -3.81 8.87
C PHE A 695 30.81 -5.27 8.47
N VAL A 696 30.59 -5.55 7.18
CA VAL A 696 30.34 -6.89 6.67
C VAL A 696 31.36 -7.26 5.60
N SER A 697 32.09 -8.36 5.78
CA SER A 697 33.08 -8.85 4.80
C SER A 697 33.14 -10.38 4.76
N SER A 698 33.86 -10.96 3.79
CA SER A 698 34.19 -12.39 3.80
C SER A 698 35.35 -12.65 4.76
N GLU A 699 35.18 -13.54 5.72
CA GLU A 699 36.27 -14.03 6.59
C GLU A 699 35.96 -15.46 7.02
N ILE A 700 36.98 -16.33 7.00
CA ILE A 700 36.86 -17.74 7.39
C ILE A 700 37.67 -18.01 8.68
N SER A 701 38.50 -17.07 9.12
CA SER A 701 39.42 -17.28 10.25
C SER A 701 38.70 -17.27 11.61
N PRO A 702 38.68 -18.38 12.36
CA PRO A 702 37.99 -18.45 13.64
C PRO A 702 38.81 -17.78 14.74
N ASN A 703 38.39 -16.59 15.18
CA ASN A 703 38.52 -16.02 16.54
C ASN A 703 38.83 -14.51 16.56
N PRO A 704 37.94 -13.67 16.03
CA PRO A 704 37.75 -12.36 16.64
C PRO A 704 37.04 -12.53 17.99
N GLU A 705 37.41 -11.71 18.98
CA GLU A 705 36.62 -11.61 20.21
C GLU A 705 35.24 -11.03 19.85
N ASN A 706 34.17 -11.63 20.38
CA ASN A 706 32.81 -11.15 20.11
C ASN A 706 32.63 -9.75 20.73
N PRO A 707 32.08 -8.77 20.00
CA PRO A 707 31.76 -7.46 20.55
C PRO A 707 30.81 -7.59 21.75
N THR A 708 31.08 -6.81 22.80
CA THR A 708 30.15 -6.70 23.93
C THR A 708 29.06 -5.70 23.58
N LEU A 709 27.80 -6.13 23.69
CA LEU A 709 26.63 -5.30 23.42
C LEU A 709 25.92 -4.95 24.72
N ALA A 710 25.52 -3.69 24.85
CA ALA A 710 24.63 -3.22 25.90
C ALA A 710 23.22 -3.05 25.33
N PRO A 711 22.16 -3.41 26.09
CA PRO A 711 20.79 -3.07 25.70
C PRO A 711 20.63 -1.56 25.50
N ILE A 712 19.85 -1.17 24.49
CA ILE A 712 19.53 0.22 24.22
C ILE A 712 18.73 0.80 25.39
N ASN A 713 19.20 1.90 25.97
CA ASN A 713 18.50 2.61 27.02
C ASN A 713 17.47 3.57 26.40
N ARG A 714 16.20 3.18 26.44
CA ARG A 714 15.12 3.95 25.81
C ARG A 714 14.72 5.14 26.69
N SER A 715 14.89 6.35 26.16
CA SER A 715 14.42 7.61 26.78
C SER A 715 13.14 8.11 26.13
N GLN A 716 12.56 9.19 26.67
CA GLN A 716 11.38 9.81 26.08
C GLN A 716 11.68 10.48 24.74
N PHE A 717 12.89 11.03 24.57
CA PHE A 717 13.38 11.52 23.28
C PHE A 717 14.71 10.85 22.92
N MET A 718 14.67 9.89 21.98
CA MET A 718 15.85 9.22 21.45
C MET A 718 15.79 9.01 19.93
N ILE A 719 16.95 8.80 19.33
CA ILE A 719 17.09 8.38 17.93
C ILE A 719 17.94 7.11 17.88
N LEU A 720 17.52 6.15 17.06
CA LEU A 720 18.28 4.95 16.72
C LEU A 720 18.51 4.90 15.21
N GLU A 721 19.76 4.88 14.79
CA GLU A 721 20.17 4.64 13.41
C GLU A 721 20.77 3.23 13.29
N LEU A 722 20.27 2.44 12.35
CA LEU A 722 20.76 1.10 12.02
C LEU A 722 21.30 1.11 10.59
N GLY A 723 22.55 0.72 10.40
CA GLY A 723 23.19 0.68 9.09
C GLY A 723 24.10 -0.53 8.93
N ALA A 724 24.45 -0.87 7.70
CA ALA A 724 25.49 -1.85 7.42
C ALA A 724 26.24 -1.47 6.15
N VAL A 725 27.55 -1.73 6.16
CA VAL A 725 28.46 -1.39 5.08
C VAL A 725 29.25 -2.61 4.68
N LYS A 726 29.48 -2.76 3.38
CA LYS A 726 30.38 -3.78 2.86
C LYS A 726 31.83 -3.33 3.07
N GLY A 727 32.65 -4.27 3.52
CA GLY A 727 34.09 -4.15 3.73
C GLY A 727 34.98 -4.51 2.57
#